data_AF-A0A5B9VV33-F1
#
_entry.id   AF-A0A5B9VV33-F1
#
_cell.length_a   1.000
_cell.length_b   1.000
_cell.length_c   1.000
_cell.angle_alpha   90.00
_cell.angle_beta   90.00
_cell.angle_gamma   90.00
#
_symmetry.space_group_name_H-M   'P 1'
#
loop_
_entity.id
_entity.type
_entity.pdbx_description
1 polymer ?
#
loop_
_entity_poly.entity_id
_entity_poly.type
_entity_poly.pdbx_seq_one_letter_code
_entity_poly.pdbx_strand_id
1 'polypeptide(L)'
;MRRLHGLILATACLGVGPGAGPQALAGGAADAPERVTFTEHVAPIVFRNCASCHRPGEAAPFPLLSYRDVKKHGHLIREVVGERTMPPWPPAEGWGHFQDERRLSREQVELIGRWVESGMAEGPADRLPALPAFPAGGWTLGTPDLVVTLPEPFDVPADGKDIYRMFVLPLNQAEDRWVTAVEIRPTARSVVHHALYFLDSTGAARKLDEAEPGPGFSRMAFPRTGSLGGWAVGATTRRLPMGLAYPLPAGSDLVVQMHLHPSGKAEREQTSFGIYLAKEPPRKRILGTQAPMLFGIGTDLRKKGIEPGDSHFTIHGTWEVPFDVDVVSIGGHAHYLCKTMKAVAELPDGKELKLFAIDDWDFNWQGRYNYAEPVRLPKGAVVRTTLVYDNSADNPRNPSDPPVKVRWGEGSLDEMGSIGLAFVAVNEADLASYKGPAIFGGGDQVGRLGRRAGPAAGAGAAARRGGQGLFGGRDPAQVLMLFDALDADRDGKLKGDEIPARLRLLMIRIDANRDGVLERAELEKALAGARDAGPAGKPGPAADSRDDPAMTDLAGHAWHPLRPAEGSKANVLVFLAKDCPVGNTYTSEITRIARDYEGKHVAVLVVHVDPDVTADDAREHAKEYGLTVPILRDPDHVLVKRAGAETVPEAAVITPDGRVAYCGRIDDRFGKLGRQRTEPSRHDLRDAIDAVLAGRPVAQARVPAIGCPIADMER
;
A
#
# COMPACT_ATOMS: atom_id res chain seq x y z
N MET A 1 -31.67 60.29 -50.72
CA MET A 1 -32.81 59.71 -51.45
C MET A 1 -33.71 59.06 -50.41
N ARG A 2 -34.77 59.72 -49.92
CA ARG A 2 -36.20 59.53 -50.31
C ARG A 2 -36.61 58.04 -50.31
N ARG A 3 -37.69 57.56 -49.66
CA ARG A 3 -38.77 58.10 -48.81
C ARG A 3 -39.61 56.89 -48.33
N LEU A 4 -40.17 56.98 -47.10
CA LEU A 4 -41.53 56.58 -46.61
C LEU A 4 -42.06 55.15 -46.87
N HIS A 5 -42.74 54.45 -45.94
CA HIS A 5 -43.94 54.77 -45.14
C HIS A 5 -43.97 53.83 -43.89
N GLY A 6 -44.52 54.07 -42.70
CA GLY A 6 -45.45 55.07 -42.14
C GLY A 6 -46.83 54.49 -41.80
N LEU A 7 -47.13 54.27 -40.48
CA LEU A 7 -48.41 54.12 -39.70
C LEU A 7 -48.42 52.84 -38.81
N ILE A 8 -48.52 52.81 -37.47
CA ILE A 8 -49.34 53.44 -36.39
C ILE A 8 -50.80 52.96 -36.30
N LEU A 9 -51.12 52.12 -35.29
CA LEU A 9 -52.20 52.21 -34.27
C LEU A 9 -52.10 51.03 -33.26
N ALA A 10 -51.70 51.24 -31.99
CA ALA A 10 -52.53 51.32 -30.75
C ALA A 10 -53.42 50.08 -30.46
N THR A 11 -53.16 49.24 -29.44
CA THR A 11 -53.58 49.32 -28.00
C THR A 11 -53.04 48.04 -27.31
N ALA A 12 -52.68 47.92 -26.02
CA ALA A 12 -53.31 48.40 -24.80
C ALA A 12 -52.33 48.42 -23.59
N CYS A 13 -52.69 49.28 -22.63
CA CYS A 13 -52.30 49.35 -21.20
C CYS A 13 -52.31 47.98 -20.48
N LEU A 14 -51.75 47.71 -19.30
CA LEU A 14 -51.08 48.42 -18.19
C LEU A 14 -50.58 47.30 -17.26
N GLY A 15 -49.43 47.45 -16.60
CA GLY A 15 -49.00 46.52 -15.54
C GLY A 15 -47.59 46.80 -15.04
N VAL A 16 -47.48 47.63 -14.00
CA VAL A 16 -46.24 47.92 -13.27
C VAL A 16 -46.03 46.84 -12.20
N GLY A 17 -44.82 46.27 -12.13
CA GLY A 17 -44.34 45.45 -11.00
C GLY A 17 -42.88 45.83 -10.68
N PRO A 18 -42.52 46.11 -9.41
CA PRO A 18 -41.20 46.63 -9.06
C PRO A 18 -40.22 45.55 -8.57
N GLY A 19 -38.92 45.78 -8.82
CA GLY A 19 -37.83 45.46 -7.89
C GLY A 19 -37.30 44.01 -7.87
N ALA A 20 -36.24 43.75 -8.65
CA ALA A 20 -35.39 42.58 -8.47
C ALA A 20 -34.33 42.84 -7.38
N GLY A 21 -34.51 42.24 -6.20
CA GLY A 21 -33.47 42.10 -5.18
C GLY A 21 -32.53 40.91 -5.46
N PRO A 22 -31.39 40.82 -4.76
CA PRO A 22 -30.38 39.79 -4.98
C PRO A 22 -30.90 38.42 -4.53
N GLN A 23 -30.96 37.45 -5.46
CA GLN A 23 -31.29 36.06 -5.13
C GLN A 23 -30.11 35.40 -4.41
N ALA A 24 -30.36 35.02 -3.15
CA ALA A 24 -29.50 34.13 -2.39
C ALA A 24 -29.46 32.73 -3.06
N LEU A 25 -28.25 32.23 -3.29
CA LEU A 25 -28.00 30.84 -3.66
C LEU A 25 -28.28 29.96 -2.44
N ALA A 26 -29.51 29.45 -2.33
CA ALA A 26 -29.82 28.36 -1.42
C ALA A 26 -29.20 27.06 -1.98
N GLY A 27 -28.13 26.60 -1.33
CA GLY A 27 -27.62 25.24 -1.51
C GLY A 27 -28.64 24.24 -0.98
N GLY A 28 -29.41 23.64 -1.88
CA GLY A 28 -30.19 22.45 -1.57
C GLY A 28 -29.24 21.27 -1.38
N ALA A 29 -29.27 20.65 -0.21
CA ALA A 29 -28.79 19.28 -0.05
C ALA A 29 -29.56 18.42 -1.07
N ALA A 30 -28.85 17.81 -2.01
CA ALA A 30 -29.46 16.86 -2.93
C ALA A 30 -30.07 15.72 -2.09
N ASP A 31 -31.37 15.47 -2.26
CA ASP A 31 -32.03 14.30 -1.69
C ASP A 31 -31.26 13.05 -2.10
N ALA A 32 -30.84 12.26 -1.12
CA ALA A 32 -30.17 11.00 -1.37
C ALA A 32 -31.12 10.03 -2.10
N PRO A 33 -30.66 9.29 -3.13
CA PRO A 33 -31.52 8.38 -3.88
C PRO A 33 -32.09 7.29 -2.97
N GLU A 34 -33.41 7.11 -3.02
CA GLU A 34 -34.17 6.16 -2.18
C GLU A 34 -33.79 4.69 -2.46
N ARG A 35 -33.23 4.40 -3.65
CA ARG A 35 -32.63 3.11 -4.00
C ARG A 35 -31.29 3.30 -4.71
N VAL A 36 -30.23 2.73 -4.13
CA VAL A 36 -28.89 2.72 -4.74
C VAL A 36 -28.72 1.44 -5.55
N THR A 37 -28.24 1.56 -6.79
CA THR A 37 -28.06 0.47 -7.75
C THR A 37 -26.65 0.46 -8.32
N PHE A 38 -26.19 -0.69 -8.80
CA PHE A 38 -24.87 -0.80 -9.43
C PHE A 38 -24.81 0.05 -10.70
N THR A 39 -25.73 -0.15 -11.64
CA THR A 39 -25.65 0.42 -12.98
C THR A 39 -25.64 1.96 -12.97
N GLU A 40 -26.46 2.57 -12.12
CA GLU A 40 -26.61 4.03 -12.09
C GLU A 40 -25.64 4.72 -11.12
N HIS A 41 -25.31 4.09 -9.99
CA HIS A 41 -24.64 4.77 -8.88
C HIS A 41 -23.22 4.27 -8.63
N VAL A 42 -22.99 2.95 -8.60
CA VAL A 42 -21.69 2.36 -8.22
C VAL A 42 -20.77 2.18 -9.41
N ALA A 43 -21.28 1.73 -10.56
CA ALA A 43 -20.51 1.49 -11.78
C ALA A 43 -19.75 2.75 -12.24
N PRO A 44 -20.33 3.97 -12.25
CA PRO A 44 -19.58 5.18 -12.59
C PRO A 44 -18.37 5.43 -11.67
N ILE A 45 -18.51 5.13 -10.37
CA ILE A 45 -17.43 5.30 -9.39
C ILE A 45 -16.33 4.27 -9.63
N VAL A 46 -16.71 2.99 -9.76
CA VAL A 46 -15.78 1.87 -9.94
C VAL A 46 -15.04 1.97 -11.28
N PHE A 47 -15.74 2.24 -12.36
CA PHE A 47 -15.15 2.31 -13.70
C PHE A 47 -14.17 3.47 -13.83
N ARG A 48 -14.46 4.61 -13.18
CA ARG A 48 -13.58 5.77 -13.20
C ARG A 48 -12.34 5.62 -12.33
N ASN A 49 -12.48 5.05 -11.14
CA ASN A 49 -11.42 5.11 -10.11
C ASN A 49 -10.68 3.78 -9.89
N CYS A 50 -11.26 2.64 -10.30
CA CYS A 50 -10.74 1.31 -10.00
C CYS A 50 -10.37 0.51 -11.26
N ALA A 51 -11.17 0.59 -12.32
CA ALA A 51 -11.06 -0.29 -13.50
C ALA A 51 -9.72 -0.19 -14.27
N SER A 52 -8.99 0.92 -14.14
CA SER A 52 -7.66 1.05 -14.77
C SER A 52 -6.67 -0.01 -14.27
N CYS A 53 -6.75 -0.35 -12.98
CA CYS A 53 -5.90 -1.34 -12.32
C CYS A 53 -6.62 -2.68 -12.17
N HIS A 54 -7.94 -2.67 -11.95
CA HIS A 54 -8.80 -3.85 -11.82
C HIS A 54 -9.32 -4.33 -13.18
N ARG A 55 -8.38 -4.72 -14.05
CA ARG A 55 -8.65 -5.37 -15.33
C ARG A 55 -7.61 -6.46 -15.60
N PRO A 56 -7.94 -7.46 -16.44
CA PRO A 56 -7.01 -8.56 -16.73
C PRO A 56 -5.64 -8.06 -17.20
N GLY A 57 -4.57 -8.64 -16.63
CA GLY A 57 -3.18 -8.33 -16.98
C GLY A 57 -2.63 -7.01 -16.42
N GLU A 58 -3.36 -6.33 -15.53
CA GLU A 58 -2.87 -5.14 -14.81
C GLU A 58 -2.63 -5.44 -13.32
N ALA A 59 -2.31 -4.41 -12.53
CA ALA A 59 -1.72 -4.56 -11.19
C ALA A 59 -2.62 -5.18 -10.13
N ALA A 60 -3.96 -5.15 -10.28
CA ALA A 60 -4.86 -5.67 -9.26
C ALA A 60 -5.16 -7.18 -9.48
N PRO A 61 -5.37 -7.95 -8.40
CA PRO A 61 -5.49 -9.42 -8.47
C PRO A 61 -6.79 -9.92 -9.11
N PHE A 62 -7.81 -9.06 -9.24
CA PHE A 62 -9.10 -9.42 -9.82
C PHE A 62 -9.74 -8.25 -10.59
N PRO A 63 -10.57 -8.53 -11.61
CA PRO A 63 -11.25 -7.50 -12.39
C PRO A 63 -12.38 -6.84 -11.59
N LEU A 64 -12.75 -5.60 -11.97
CA LEU A 64 -13.95 -4.89 -11.50
C LEU A 64 -14.67 -4.26 -12.70
N LEU A 65 -14.93 -5.07 -13.73
CA LEU A 65 -15.44 -4.62 -15.03
C LEU A 65 -16.92 -4.97 -15.25
N SER A 66 -17.53 -5.74 -14.34
CA SER A 66 -18.92 -6.14 -14.41
C SER A 66 -19.62 -6.07 -13.05
N TYR A 67 -20.95 -6.10 -13.06
CA TYR A 67 -21.75 -6.20 -11.83
C TYR A 67 -21.36 -7.42 -10.99
N ARG A 68 -21.18 -8.58 -11.63
CA ARG A 68 -20.78 -9.82 -10.94
C ARG A 68 -19.45 -9.65 -10.22
N ASP A 69 -18.46 -9.06 -10.90
CA ASP A 69 -17.13 -8.81 -10.32
C ASP A 69 -17.22 -7.92 -9.08
N VAL A 70 -17.98 -6.82 -9.18
CA VAL A 70 -18.10 -5.82 -8.10
C VAL A 70 -18.93 -6.37 -6.94
N LYS A 71 -20.02 -7.08 -7.22
CA LYS A 71 -20.85 -7.73 -6.20
C LYS A 71 -20.09 -8.79 -5.42
N LYS A 72 -19.33 -9.65 -6.11
CA LYS A 72 -18.49 -10.69 -5.47
C LYS A 72 -17.58 -10.09 -4.39
N HIS A 73 -17.03 -8.90 -4.63
CA HIS A 73 -16.11 -8.23 -3.71
C HIS A 73 -16.76 -7.10 -2.91
N GLY A 74 -18.09 -6.94 -2.92
CA GLY A 74 -18.77 -5.73 -2.45
C GLY A 74 -18.47 -5.38 -0.98
N HIS A 75 -18.47 -6.37 -0.09
CA HIS A 75 -18.13 -6.15 1.33
C HIS A 75 -16.68 -5.71 1.54
N LEU A 76 -15.74 -6.36 0.83
CA LEU A 76 -14.33 -5.98 0.84
C LEU A 76 -14.16 -4.55 0.30
N ILE A 77 -14.80 -4.23 -0.83
CA ILE A 77 -14.77 -2.89 -1.45
C ILE A 77 -15.27 -1.85 -0.45
N ARG A 78 -16.41 -2.08 0.22
CA ARG A 78 -16.94 -1.17 1.27
C ARG A 78 -15.92 -0.93 2.38
N GLU A 79 -15.26 -1.97 2.85
CA GLU A 79 -14.24 -1.88 3.90
C GLU A 79 -13.03 -1.06 3.44
N VAL A 80 -12.37 -1.47 2.34
CA VAL A 80 -11.12 -0.81 1.90
C VAL A 80 -11.33 0.64 1.43
N VAL A 81 -12.52 0.95 0.90
CA VAL A 81 -12.90 2.32 0.53
C VAL A 81 -13.23 3.15 1.78
N GLY A 82 -13.97 2.57 2.74
CA GLY A 82 -14.28 3.23 4.01
C GLY A 82 -13.03 3.58 4.82
N GLU A 83 -12.02 2.71 4.80
CA GLU A 83 -10.73 2.93 5.45
C GLU A 83 -9.76 3.80 4.65
N ARG A 84 -10.13 4.21 3.43
CA ARG A 84 -9.28 4.95 2.48
C ARG A 84 -7.99 4.22 2.08
N THR A 85 -7.97 2.90 2.19
CA THR A 85 -6.89 2.05 1.66
C THR A 85 -6.93 1.99 0.14
N MET A 86 -8.15 2.00 -0.44
CA MET A 86 -8.38 2.00 -1.88
C MET A 86 -9.36 3.11 -2.30
N PRO A 87 -9.22 3.68 -3.51
CA PRO A 87 -8.03 3.58 -4.36
C PRO A 87 -6.84 4.34 -3.72
N PRO A 88 -5.59 3.89 -3.95
CA PRO A 88 -4.42 4.46 -3.31
C PRO A 88 -4.17 5.89 -3.83
N TRP A 89 -4.36 6.86 -2.94
CA TRP A 89 -4.05 8.27 -3.18
C TRP A 89 -3.50 8.93 -1.90
N PRO A 90 -2.19 8.79 -1.65
CA PRO A 90 -1.53 9.35 -0.47
C PRO A 90 -1.68 10.87 -0.26
N PRO A 91 -1.66 11.74 -1.30
CA PRO A 91 -1.72 13.19 -1.10
C PRO A 91 -2.98 13.62 -0.35
N ALA A 92 -2.82 14.37 0.73
CA ALA A 92 -3.89 14.82 1.59
C ALA A 92 -4.87 15.76 0.85
N GLU A 93 -6.15 15.67 1.22
CA GLU A 93 -7.19 16.53 0.69
C GLU A 93 -6.93 18.01 1.05
N GLY A 94 -7.12 18.91 0.09
CA GLY A 94 -6.85 20.34 0.27
C GLY A 94 -5.36 20.74 0.22
N TRP A 95 -4.47 19.84 -0.20
CA TRP A 95 -3.04 20.11 -0.41
C TRP A 95 -2.65 19.89 -1.86
N GLY A 96 -2.33 20.97 -2.57
CA GLY A 96 -2.06 20.93 -4.00
C GLY A 96 -3.31 20.55 -4.82
N HIS A 97 -3.30 20.91 -6.10
CA HIS A 97 -4.32 20.48 -7.05
C HIS A 97 -3.63 19.63 -8.11
N PHE A 98 -3.81 18.32 -8.03
CA PHE A 98 -3.07 17.35 -8.84
C PHE A 98 -3.92 16.78 -9.97
N GLN A 99 -3.25 16.41 -11.05
CA GLN A 99 -3.89 15.70 -12.15
C GLN A 99 -4.26 14.26 -11.74
N ASP A 100 -5.47 13.84 -12.11
CA ASP A 100 -6.01 12.49 -11.92
C ASP A 100 -6.06 12.05 -10.45
N GLU A 101 -6.53 12.96 -9.61
CA GLU A 101 -6.93 12.61 -8.26
C GLU A 101 -7.97 11.48 -8.30
N ARG A 102 -7.59 10.34 -7.70
CA ARG A 102 -8.44 9.12 -7.61
C ARG A 102 -9.18 9.02 -6.30
N ARG A 103 -8.97 9.95 -5.38
CA ARG A 103 -9.63 9.97 -4.07
C ARG A 103 -11.15 9.94 -4.26
N LEU A 104 -11.80 9.01 -3.56
CA LEU A 104 -13.26 8.98 -3.51
C LEU A 104 -13.76 10.07 -2.57
N SER A 105 -14.77 10.82 -3.00
CA SER A 105 -15.46 11.78 -2.14
C SER A 105 -16.20 11.07 -1.03
N ARG A 106 -16.52 11.78 0.06
CA ARG A 106 -17.28 11.20 1.18
C ARG A 106 -18.62 10.62 0.70
N GLU A 107 -19.30 11.33 -0.20
CA GLU A 107 -20.58 10.94 -0.77
C GLU A 107 -20.44 9.65 -1.62
N GLN A 108 -19.34 9.51 -2.36
CA GLN A 108 -19.06 8.30 -3.14
C GLN A 108 -18.83 7.08 -2.23
N VAL A 109 -18.09 7.25 -1.13
CA VAL A 109 -17.89 6.21 -0.11
C VAL A 109 -19.23 5.79 0.51
N GLU A 110 -20.05 6.76 0.90
CA GLU A 110 -21.38 6.51 1.48
C GLU A 110 -22.32 5.82 0.49
N LEU A 111 -22.24 6.15 -0.81
CA LEU A 111 -23.04 5.51 -1.86
C LEU A 111 -22.69 4.02 -2.03
N ILE A 112 -21.40 3.69 -2.05
CA ILE A 112 -20.93 2.29 -2.08
C ILE A 112 -21.38 1.56 -0.81
N GLY A 113 -21.23 2.18 0.36
CA GLY A 113 -21.65 1.62 1.64
C GLY A 113 -23.14 1.26 1.65
N ARG A 114 -24.00 2.20 1.24
CA ARG A 114 -25.45 1.98 1.14
C ARG A 114 -25.83 0.90 0.14
N TRP A 115 -25.18 0.85 -1.02
CA TRP A 115 -25.43 -0.20 -2.01
C TRP A 115 -25.15 -1.60 -1.44
N VAL A 116 -24.06 -1.74 -0.69
CA VAL A 116 -23.71 -3.01 -0.02
C VAL A 116 -24.72 -3.34 1.07
N GLU A 117 -25.09 -2.37 1.89
CA GLU A 117 -26.08 -2.55 2.98
C GLU A 117 -27.49 -2.86 2.46
N SER A 118 -27.85 -2.38 1.26
CA SER A 118 -29.14 -2.64 0.61
C SER A 118 -29.17 -3.89 -0.27
N GLY A 119 -28.22 -4.82 -0.11
CA GLY A 119 -28.20 -6.10 -0.82
C GLY A 119 -27.64 -6.06 -2.24
N MET A 120 -26.91 -5.01 -2.61
CA MET A 120 -26.13 -4.90 -3.86
C MET A 120 -26.97 -5.08 -5.14
N ALA A 121 -28.08 -4.34 -5.27
CA ALA A 121 -28.95 -4.43 -6.44
C ALA A 121 -28.24 -3.98 -7.74
N GLU A 122 -28.42 -4.72 -8.85
CA GLU A 122 -27.80 -4.40 -10.15
C GLU A 122 -28.37 -3.10 -10.73
N GLY A 123 -29.69 -3.00 -10.85
CA GLY A 123 -30.37 -1.88 -11.50
C GLY A 123 -30.58 -2.10 -13.01
N PRO A 124 -31.19 -1.12 -13.71
CA PRO A 124 -31.52 -1.23 -15.12
C PRO A 124 -30.28 -1.27 -16.01
N ALA A 125 -30.24 -2.19 -16.98
CA ALA A 125 -29.09 -2.40 -17.86
C ALA A 125 -28.81 -1.22 -18.81
N ASP A 126 -29.84 -0.48 -19.20
CA ASP A 126 -29.76 0.73 -20.05
C ASP A 126 -29.12 1.93 -19.32
N ARG A 127 -28.97 1.85 -18.00
CA ARG A 127 -28.29 2.86 -17.17
C ARG A 127 -26.81 2.57 -16.94
N LEU A 128 -26.31 1.40 -17.35
CA LEU A 128 -24.91 1.04 -17.16
C LEU A 128 -24.01 1.97 -17.98
N PRO A 129 -23.05 2.69 -17.37
CA PRO A 129 -22.10 3.50 -18.12
C PRO A 129 -21.21 2.62 -19.01
N ALA A 130 -20.75 3.19 -20.11
CA ALA A 130 -19.74 2.52 -20.94
C ALA A 130 -18.46 2.26 -20.14
N LEU A 131 -17.85 1.10 -20.36
CA LEU A 131 -16.54 0.80 -19.81
C LEU A 131 -15.49 1.79 -20.35
N PRO A 132 -14.46 2.13 -19.55
CA PRO A 132 -13.34 2.92 -20.04
C PRO A 132 -12.68 2.24 -21.23
N ALA A 133 -12.32 3.02 -22.25
CA ALA A 133 -11.56 2.50 -23.37
C ALA A 133 -10.12 2.20 -22.92
N PHE A 134 -9.69 0.95 -23.07
CA PHE A 134 -8.32 0.54 -22.82
C PHE A 134 -7.57 0.43 -24.16
N PRO A 135 -6.41 1.10 -24.33
CA PRO A 135 -5.66 1.06 -25.58
C PRO A 135 -5.31 -0.37 -26.02
N ALA A 136 -5.60 -0.68 -27.29
CA ALA A 136 -5.19 -1.94 -27.90
C ALA A 136 -3.67 -1.99 -28.09
N GLY A 137 -3.07 -3.18 -27.96
CA GLY A 137 -1.62 -3.36 -28.13
C GLY A 137 -0.79 -3.10 -26.87
N GLY A 138 -1.43 -2.88 -25.72
CA GLY A 138 -0.77 -2.92 -24.42
C GLY A 138 0.12 -1.72 -24.11
N TRP A 139 0.03 -0.60 -24.85
CA TRP A 139 0.72 0.66 -24.52
C TRP A 139 -0.29 1.79 -24.31
N THR A 140 -0.25 2.47 -23.16
CA THR A 140 -1.29 3.44 -22.78
C THR A 140 -1.23 4.74 -23.58
N LEU A 141 -0.04 5.16 -24.01
CA LEU A 141 0.16 6.40 -24.76
C LEU A 141 0.23 6.20 -26.29
N GLY A 142 -0.20 5.03 -26.78
CA GLY A 142 -0.03 4.58 -28.16
C GLY A 142 1.34 3.94 -28.40
N THR A 143 1.69 3.69 -29.66
CA THR A 143 2.97 3.04 -30.04
C THR A 143 4.17 3.87 -29.57
N PRO A 144 5.10 3.30 -28.78
CA PRO A 144 6.35 3.97 -28.41
C PRO A 144 7.27 4.18 -29.62
N ASP A 145 8.11 5.22 -29.55
CA ASP A 145 9.12 5.49 -30.58
C ASP A 145 10.33 4.56 -30.46
N LEU A 146 10.65 4.12 -29.24
CA LEU A 146 11.63 3.06 -28.96
C LEU A 146 11.03 2.09 -27.94
N VAL A 147 11.28 0.79 -28.14
CA VAL A 147 10.96 -0.25 -27.16
C VAL A 147 12.26 -0.98 -26.83
N VAL A 148 12.62 -1.02 -25.56
CA VAL A 148 13.78 -1.78 -25.07
C VAL A 148 13.34 -2.76 -23.99
N THR A 149 13.85 -3.97 -24.04
CA THR A 149 13.47 -5.06 -23.12
C THR A 149 14.71 -5.53 -22.38
N LEU A 150 14.55 -5.99 -21.13
CA LEU A 150 15.63 -6.64 -20.40
C LEU A 150 16.28 -7.71 -21.28
N PRO A 151 17.61 -7.67 -21.50
CA PRO A 151 18.28 -8.59 -22.43
C PRO A 151 18.04 -10.06 -22.09
N GLU A 152 17.98 -10.36 -20.80
CA GLU A 152 17.72 -11.69 -20.25
C GLU A 152 16.64 -11.60 -19.16
N PRO A 153 15.81 -12.64 -19.00
CA PRO A 153 14.88 -12.71 -17.88
C PRO A 153 15.63 -12.84 -16.55
N PHE A 154 15.11 -12.19 -15.52
CA PHE A 154 15.60 -12.28 -14.15
C PHE A 154 14.66 -13.14 -13.31
N ASP A 155 15.21 -14.15 -12.62
CA ASP A 155 14.43 -15.05 -11.79
C ASP A 155 14.16 -14.42 -10.42
N VAL A 156 12.89 -14.33 -10.03
CA VAL A 156 12.44 -13.85 -8.73
C VAL A 156 11.91 -15.04 -7.93
N PRO A 157 12.45 -15.32 -6.74
CA PRO A 157 11.98 -16.43 -5.90
C PRO A 157 10.55 -16.18 -5.40
N ALA A 158 9.87 -17.25 -4.99
CA ALA A 158 8.52 -17.18 -4.43
C ALA A 158 8.45 -16.45 -3.09
N ASP A 159 9.52 -16.51 -2.31
CA ASP A 159 9.64 -15.93 -0.99
C ASP A 159 11.05 -15.36 -0.74
N GLY A 160 11.21 -14.72 0.42
CA GLY A 160 12.46 -14.11 0.85
C GLY A 160 12.40 -12.60 0.87
N LYS A 161 13.59 -11.99 0.95
CA LYS A 161 13.74 -10.54 1.06
C LYS A 161 13.52 -9.86 -0.29
N ASP A 162 13.13 -8.60 -0.23
CA ASP A 162 13.11 -7.68 -1.36
C ASP A 162 14.45 -7.70 -2.12
N ILE A 163 14.37 -7.71 -3.45
CA ILE A 163 15.53 -7.69 -4.34
C ILE A 163 15.62 -6.30 -4.96
N TYR A 164 16.78 -5.67 -4.83
CA TYR A 164 17.13 -4.46 -5.55
C TYR A 164 18.19 -4.78 -6.59
N ARG A 165 17.89 -4.50 -7.87
CA ARG A 165 18.77 -4.85 -8.99
C ARG A 165 18.85 -3.71 -9.99
N MET A 166 20.04 -3.41 -10.49
CA MET A 166 20.27 -2.46 -11.57
C MET A 166 20.40 -3.20 -12.90
N PHE A 167 19.46 -3.03 -13.82
CA PHE A 167 19.52 -3.62 -15.15
C PHE A 167 20.06 -2.62 -16.17
N VAL A 168 20.91 -3.08 -17.09
CA VAL A 168 21.50 -2.24 -18.14
C VAL A 168 20.87 -2.59 -19.49
N LEU A 169 20.26 -1.60 -20.14
CA LEU A 169 19.61 -1.73 -21.43
C LEU A 169 20.28 -0.82 -22.46
N PRO A 170 21.04 -1.37 -23.41
CA PRO A 170 21.62 -0.60 -24.50
C PRO A 170 20.56 0.04 -25.38
N LEU A 171 20.56 1.36 -25.51
CA LEU A 171 19.63 2.07 -26.40
C LEU A 171 20.15 2.18 -27.83
N ASN A 172 21.48 2.15 -28.00
CA ASN A 172 22.19 2.17 -29.29
C ASN A 172 21.76 3.32 -30.24
N GLN A 173 21.34 4.45 -29.68
CA GLN A 173 20.95 5.62 -30.48
C GLN A 173 22.17 6.43 -30.96
N ALA A 174 22.13 6.89 -32.20
CA ALA A 174 23.24 7.62 -32.83
C ALA A 174 23.20 9.14 -32.62
N GLU A 175 22.06 9.69 -32.18
CA GLU A 175 21.83 11.13 -32.06
C GLU A 175 21.19 11.48 -30.71
N ASP A 176 21.38 12.72 -30.28
CA ASP A 176 20.72 13.27 -29.10
C ASP A 176 19.22 13.41 -29.36
N ARG A 177 18.41 12.93 -28.42
CA ARG A 177 16.95 12.96 -28.49
C ARG A 177 16.35 13.48 -27.19
N TRP A 178 15.02 13.60 -27.17
CA TRP A 178 14.28 14.20 -26.07
C TRP A 178 13.12 13.30 -25.69
N VAL A 179 13.06 12.85 -24.44
CA VAL A 179 12.07 11.90 -23.93
C VAL A 179 10.93 12.62 -23.25
N THR A 180 9.71 12.40 -23.74
CA THR A 180 8.47 12.95 -23.16
C THR A 180 7.81 12.00 -22.17
N ALA A 181 8.00 10.70 -22.30
CA ALA A 181 7.47 9.69 -21.38
C ALA A 181 8.28 8.39 -21.45
N VAL A 182 8.26 7.63 -20.37
CA VAL A 182 8.69 6.23 -20.32
C VAL A 182 7.54 5.40 -19.75
N GLU A 183 7.03 4.46 -20.52
CA GLU A 183 6.04 3.47 -20.09
C GLU A 183 6.74 2.15 -19.77
N ILE A 184 6.42 1.55 -18.62
CA ILE A 184 6.94 0.25 -18.22
C ILE A 184 5.90 -0.85 -18.45
N ARG A 185 6.36 -2.01 -18.93
CA ARG A 185 5.58 -3.22 -19.13
C ARG A 185 6.32 -4.42 -18.55
N PRO A 186 6.14 -4.69 -17.24
CA PRO A 186 6.66 -5.90 -16.61
C PRO A 186 6.02 -7.15 -17.19
N THR A 187 6.78 -8.23 -17.28
CA THR A 187 6.25 -9.56 -17.60
C THR A 187 5.59 -10.19 -16.38
N ALA A 188 6.20 -10.02 -15.20
CA ALA A 188 5.72 -10.47 -13.90
C ALA A 188 5.35 -9.25 -13.03
N ARG A 189 4.22 -8.61 -13.37
CA ARG A 189 3.73 -7.39 -12.66
C ARG A 189 3.58 -7.57 -11.16
N SER A 190 3.30 -8.79 -10.70
CA SER A 190 3.12 -9.16 -9.30
C SER A 190 4.37 -8.90 -8.45
N VAL A 191 5.57 -8.94 -9.06
CA VAL A 191 6.84 -8.77 -8.35
C VAL A 191 7.47 -7.41 -8.53
N VAL A 192 7.11 -6.63 -9.57
CA VAL A 192 7.74 -5.31 -9.80
C VAL A 192 7.06 -4.23 -8.96
N HIS A 193 7.75 -3.78 -7.92
CA HIS A 193 7.24 -2.77 -6.98
C HIS A 193 7.53 -1.33 -7.45
N HIS A 194 8.76 -1.04 -7.87
CA HIS A 194 9.10 0.23 -8.51
C HIS A 194 10.32 0.09 -9.42
N ALA A 195 10.47 1.04 -10.34
CA ALA A 195 11.58 1.13 -11.28
C ALA A 195 12.05 2.59 -11.41
N LEU A 196 13.33 2.87 -11.20
CA LEU A 196 13.93 4.19 -11.43
C LEU A 196 14.78 4.17 -12.70
N TYR A 197 14.63 5.20 -13.53
CA TYR A 197 15.26 5.29 -14.84
C TYR A 197 16.44 6.25 -14.80
N PHE A 198 17.63 5.70 -14.98
CA PHE A 198 18.89 6.42 -15.06
C PHE A 198 19.51 6.28 -16.44
N LEU A 199 20.41 7.20 -16.78
CA LEU A 199 21.19 7.13 -18.02
C LEU A 199 22.66 6.95 -17.69
N ASP A 200 23.36 6.18 -18.53
CA ASP A 200 24.81 6.07 -18.52
C ASP A 200 25.36 6.23 -19.95
N SER A 201 26.10 7.30 -20.20
CA SER A 201 26.81 7.53 -21.47
C SER A 201 28.32 7.24 -21.35
N THR A 202 28.77 6.68 -20.24
CA THR A 202 30.18 6.37 -19.95
C THR A 202 30.52 4.88 -20.11
N GLY A 203 29.51 4.01 -20.13
CA GLY A 203 29.66 2.56 -20.15
C GLY A 203 30.14 1.97 -18.81
N ALA A 204 30.02 2.72 -17.71
CA ALA A 204 30.39 2.25 -16.38
C ALA A 204 29.41 1.20 -15.85
N ALA A 205 28.11 1.34 -16.13
CA ALA A 205 27.08 0.39 -15.75
C ALA A 205 27.27 -0.97 -16.45
N ARG A 206 27.60 -0.97 -17.76
CA ARG A 206 27.94 -2.21 -18.49
C ARG A 206 29.08 -2.99 -17.83
N LYS A 207 30.13 -2.29 -17.38
CA LYS A 207 31.27 -2.94 -16.68
C LYS A 207 30.88 -3.54 -15.33
N LEU A 208 29.89 -2.95 -14.63
CA LEU A 208 29.39 -3.50 -13.38
C LEU A 208 28.50 -4.72 -13.63
N ASP A 209 27.67 -4.65 -14.68
CA ASP A 209 26.84 -5.76 -15.17
C ASP A 209 27.70 -6.97 -15.56
N GLU A 210 28.72 -6.77 -16.42
CA GLU A 210 29.68 -7.81 -16.83
C GLU A 210 30.48 -8.44 -15.67
N ALA A 211 30.55 -7.78 -14.52
CA ALA A 211 31.31 -8.25 -13.36
C ALA A 211 30.49 -9.16 -12.42
N GLU A 212 29.17 -9.19 -12.56
CA GLU A 212 28.28 -10.05 -11.77
C GLU A 212 27.65 -11.14 -12.66
N PRO A 213 27.38 -12.34 -12.13
CA PRO A 213 26.64 -13.36 -12.87
C PRO A 213 25.16 -12.98 -13.01
N GLY A 214 24.58 -13.25 -14.18
CA GLY A 214 23.19 -12.95 -14.50
C GLY A 214 22.94 -11.46 -14.82
N PRO A 215 21.74 -11.09 -15.28
CA PRO A 215 21.49 -9.74 -15.78
C PRO A 215 21.52 -8.70 -14.65
N GLY A 216 22.20 -7.59 -14.91
CA GLY A 216 22.33 -6.44 -14.03
C GLY A 216 23.45 -6.53 -13.00
N PHE A 217 23.40 -5.63 -12.01
CA PHE A 217 24.32 -5.63 -10.86
C PHE A 217 23.60 -5.21 -9.57
N SER A 218 24.13 -5.62 -8.42
CA SER A 218 23.45 -5.43 -7.11
C SER A 218 23.78 -4.09 -6.47
N ARG A 219 24.90 -3.47 -6.86
CA ARG A 219 25.33 -2.20 -6.31
C ARG A 219 24.39 -1.06 -6.71
N MET A 220 23.89 -0.31 -5.74
CA MET A 220 22.89 0.75 -5.96
C MET A 220 23.44 2.10 -6.45
N ALA A 221 24.72 2.16 -6.80
CA ALA A 221 25.41 3.39 -7.19
C ALA A 221 26.35 3.16 -8.38
N PHE A 222 26.28 4.06 -9.36
CA PHE A 222 27.18 4.14 -10.50
C PHE A 222 27.28 5.60 -11.01
N PRO A 223 28.25 5.93 -11.88
CA PRO A 223 28.39 7.26 -12.47
C PRO A 223 27.25 7.57 -13.47
N ARG A 224 26.10 8.01 -12.95
CA ARG A 224 24.93 8.42 -13.75
C ARG A 224 25.22 9.67 -14.56
N THR A 225 24.77 9.69 -15.81
CA THR A 225 24.85 10.87 -16.70
C THR A 225 23.49 11.56 -16.91
N GLY A 226 22.40 10.93 -16.47
CA GLY A 226 21.06 11.52 -16.49
C GLY A 226 20.01 10.66 -15.77
N SER A 227 18.76 11.13 -15.77
CA SER A 227 17.60 10.39 -15.28
C SER A 227 16.37 10.75 -16.10
N LEU A 228 15.50 9.75 -16.32
CA LEU A 228 14.22 9.88 -17.02
C LEU A 228 13.03 9.76 -16.04
N GLY A 229 13.28 9.88 -14.73
CA GLY A 229 12.27 9.71 -13.68
C GLY A 229 12.17 8.26 -13.20
N GLY A 230 10.96 7.80 -12.91
CA GLY A 230 10.70 6.46 -12.42
C GLY A 230 9.20 6.14 -12.39
N TRP A 231 8.89 4.92 -12.00
CA TRP A 231 7.55 4.36 -11.90
C TRP A 231 7.44 3.56 -10.60
N ALA A 232 6.27 3.58 -9.98
CA ALA A 232 5.91 2.71 -8.86
C ALA A 232 4.49 2.18 -9.09
N VAL A 233 4.11 1.11 -8.37
CA VAL A 233 2.77 0.53 -8.46
C VAL A 233 1.70 1.61 -8.30
N GLY A 234 0.70 1.57 -9.17
CA GLY A 234 -0.39 2.55 -9.21
C GLY A 234 -0.07 3.87 -9.93
N ALA A 235 1.17 4.11 -10.37
CA ALA A 235 1.49 5.26 -11.21
C ALA A 235 0.93 5.09 -12.64
N THR A 236 0.29 6.14 -13.15
CA THR A 236 -0.19 6.21 -14.53
C THR A 236 0.83 6.89 -15.42
N THR A 237 1.20 6.25 -16.54
CA THR A 237 2.16 6.83 -17.49
C THR A 237 1.57 8.05 -18.19
N ARG A 238 2.36 9.11 -18.33
CA ARG A 238 1.99 10.34 -19.05
C ARG A 238 3.17 10.95 -19.77
N ARG A 239 2.84 11.73 -20.80
CA ARG A 239 3.79 12.69 -21.36
C ARG A 239 4.00 13.82 -20.36
N LEU A 240 5.23 14.29 -20.26
CA LEU A 240 5.55 15.50 -19.51
C LEU A 240 4.69 16.66 -20.03
N PRO A 241 4.17 17.52 -19.14
CA PRO A 241 3.30 18.61 -19.53
C PRO A 241 4.08 19.72 -20.23
N MET A 242 3.37 20.70 -20.81
CA MET A 242 3.96 21.92 -21.37
C MET A 242 5.00 21.70 -22.48
N GLY A 243 4.98 20.55 -23.17
CA GLY A 243 5.98 20.20 -24.19
C GLY A 243 7.38 20.00 -23.61
N LEU A 244 7.49 19.71 -22.31
CA LEU A 244 8.75 19.38 -21.66
C LEU A 244 9.25 18.00 -22.09
N ALA A 245 10.56 17.82 -22.04
CA ALA A 245 11.21 16.56 -22.33
C ALA A 245 12.54 16.45 -21.57
N TYR A 246 12.91 15.23 -21.19
CA TYR A 246 14.23 14.93 -20.64
C TYR A 246 15.25 14.73 -21.76
N PRO A 247 16.50 15.19 -21.62
CA PRO A 247 17.54 14.89 -22.59
C PRO A 247 17.89 13.40 -22.59
N LEU A 248 18.10 12.86 -23.78
CA LEU A 248 18.57 11.50 -24.03
C LEU A 248 19.79 11.57 -24.95
N PRO A 249 21.01 11.63 -24.40
CA PRO A 249 22.23 11.77 -25.20
C PRO A 249 22.50 10.53 -26.07
N ALA A 250 23.11 10.76 -27.23
CA ALA A 250 23.59 9.71 -28.13
C ALA A 250 24.50 8.71 -27.37
N GLY A 251 24.40 7.43 -27.73
CA GLY A 251 25.21 6.36 -27.13
C GLY A 251 24.94 6.05 -25.65
N SER A 252 23.92 6.65 -25.03
CA SER A 252 23.54 6.34 -23.64
C SER A 252 22.85 4.99 -23.51
N ASP A 253 23.10 4.30 -22.40
CA ASP A 253 22.30 3.18 -21.92
C ASP A 253 21.19 3.66 -21.00
N LEU A 254 20.07 2.95 -21.01
CA LEU A 254 19.07 3.05 -19.96
C LEU A 254 19.46 2.07 -18.84
N VAL A 255 19.72 2.59 -17.65
CA VAL A 255 19.98 1.80 -16.46
C VAL A 255 18.77 1.88 -15.55
N VAL A 256 18.14 0.75 -15.27
CA VAL A 256 16.91 0.69 -14.49
C VAL A 256 17.20 0.05 -13.14
N GLN A 257 17.01 0.82 -12.07
CA GLN A 257 16.95 0.27 -10.72
C GLN A 257 15.56 -0.31 -10.50
N MET A 258 15.43 -1.62 -10.35
CA MET A 258 14.17 -2.27 -10.02
C MET A 258 14.18 -2.79 -8.59
N HIS A 259 13.08 -2.54 -7.91
CA HIS A 259 12.74 -3.14 -6.63
C HIS A 259 11.70 -4.24 -6.86
N LEU A 260 12.06 -5.48 -6.53
CA LEU A 260 11.28 -6.68 -6.77
C LEU A 260 10.84 -7.30 -5.44
N HIS A 261 9.53 -7.48 -5.26
CA HIS A 261 8.92 -8.08 -4.07
C HIS A 261 8.45 -9.50 -4.39
N PRO A 262 8.94 -10.55 -3.71
CA PRO A 262 8.41 -11.91 -3.88
C PRO A 262 6.89 -11.97 -3.64
N SER A 263 6.15 -12.59 -4.55
CA SER A 263 4.68 -12.56 -4.57
C SER A 263 4.00 -13.80 -3.97
N GLY A 264 4.77 -14.75 -3.44
CA GLY A 264 4.30 -16.10 -3.07
C GLY A 264 4.47 -17.14 -4.18
N LYS A 265 4.94 -16.71 -5.37
CA LYS A 265 5.16 -17.52 -6.57
C LYS A 265 6.50 -17.17 -7.18
N ALA A 266 7.23 -18.18 -7.66
CA ALA A 266 8.46 -17.95 -8.41
C ALA A 266 8.11 -17.37 -9.79
N GLU A 267 8.73 -16.27 -10.15
CA GLU A 267 8.41 -15.50 -11.36
C GLU A 267 9.68 -15.29 -12.21
N ARG A 268 9.49 -15.09 -13.51
CA ARG A 268 10.57 -14.65 -14.42
C ARG A 268 10.23 -13.28 -14.96
N GLU A 269 11.01 -12.27 -14.59
CA GLU A 269 10.77 -10.88 -14.98
C GLU A 269 11.64 -10.50 -16.19
N GLN A 270 11.02 -10.01 -17.26
CA GLN A 270 11.71 -9.51 -18.46
C GLN A 270 11.06 -8.22 -18.99
N THR A 271 11.06 -7.19 -18.15
CA THR A 271 10.35 -5.93 -18.39
C THR A 271 10.72 -5.27 -19.72
N SER A 272 9.71 -4.78 -20.44
CA SER A 272 9.87 -3.86 -21.56
C SER A 272 9.60 -2.41 -21.16
N PHE A 273 10.35 -1.48 -21.76
CA PHE A 273 10.22 -0.04 -21.58
C PHE A 273 9.92 0.61 -22.94
N GLY A 274 8.76 1.26 -23.03
CA GLY A 274 8.36 2.09 -24.17
C GLY A 274 8.79 3.53 -23.94
N ILE A 275 9.69 4.05 -24.77
CA ILE A 275 10.20 5.42 -24.69
C ILE A 275 9.52 6.26 -25.77
N TYR A 276 8.96 7.38 -25.37
CA TYR A 276 8.25 8.31 -26.26
C TYR A 276 9.05 9.59 -26.44
N LEU A 277 9.30 9.98 -27.68
CA LEU A 277 10.19 11.07 -28.04
C LEU A 277 9.43 12.35 -28.41
N ALA A 278 10.05 13.49 -28.13
CA ALA A 278 9.61 14.78 -28.65
C ALA A 278 10.12 14.94 -30.08
N LYS A 279 9.30 15.57 -30.94
CA LYS A 279 9.68 15.89 -32.32
C LYS A 279 10.67 17.06 -32.40
N GLU A 280 10.63 17.94 -31.41
CA GLU A 280 11.46 19.14 -31.34
C GLU A 280 12.08 19.23 -29.93
N PRO A 281 13.26 19.88 -29.78
CA PRO A 281 13.83 20.17 -28.47
C PRO A 281 12.87 20.99 -27.59
N PRO A 282 12.83 20.73 -26.27
CA PRO A 282 11.94 21.45 -25.38
C PRO A 282 12.35 22.92 -25.27
N ARG A 283 11.38 23.83 -25.24
CA ARG A 283 11.61 25.27 -25.08
C ARG A 283 12.05 25.67 -23.67
N LYS A 284 11.75 24.82 -22.68
CA LYS A 284 12.12 24.99 -21.29
C LYS A 284 12.78 23.72 -20.76
N ARG A 285 13.74 23.88 -19.86
CA ARG A 285 14.39 22.77 -19.16
C ARG A 285 13.67 22.48 -17.86
N ILE A 286 13.32 21.21 -17.67
CA ILE A 286 12.85 20.71 -16.38
C ILE A 286 14.06 20.45 -15.48
N LEU A 287 13.98 20.97 -14.26
CA LEU A 287 14.96 20.80 -13.21
C LEU A 287 14.31 20.13 -12.01
N GLY A 288 15.14 19.59 -11.11
CA GLY A 288 14.69 18.91 -9.92
C GLY A 288 15.51 19.26 -8.68
N THR A 289 14.84 19.52 -7.58
CA THR A 289 15.43 19.72 -6.25
C THR A 289 14.74 18.82 -5.23
N GLN A 290 15.27 18.74 -4.01
CA GLN A 290 14.61 18.06 -2.90
C GLN A 290 14.92 18.70 -1.55
N ALA A 291 13.99 18.59 -0.62
CA ALA A 291 14.14 19.10 0.74
C ALA A 291 13.62 18.06 1.76
N PRO A 292 14.44 17.62 2.74
CA PRO A 292 15.87 17.93 2.90
C PRO A 292 16.74 17.36 1.78
N MET A 293 17.88 18.01 1.54
CA MET A 293 18.84 17.60 0.51
C MET A 293 19.39 16.20 0.75
N LEU A 294 19.70 15.49 -0.34
CA LEU A 294 20.24 14.12 -0.35
C LEU A 294 19.48 13.17 0.62
N PHE A 295 18.15 13.13 0.53
CA PHE A 295 17.28 12.27 1.35
C PHE A 295 17.53 12.39 2.85
N GLY A 296 17.84 13.60 3.32
CA GLY A 296 18.03 13.87 4.73
C GLY A 296 19.40 13.46 5.28
N ILE A 297 20.40 13.15 4.44
CA ILE A 297 21.74 12.74 4.89
C ILE A 297 22.41 13.76 5.84
N GLY A 298 22.07 15.05 5.73
CA GLY A 298 22.59 16.13 6.57
C GLY A 298 21.82 16.38 7.87
N THR A 299 20.72 15.64 8.10
CA THR A 299 19.79 15.86 9.21
C THR A 299 20.16 15.04 10.44
N ASP A 300 19.37 15.19 11.51
CA ASP A 300 19.50 14.40 12.72
C ASP A 300 19.29 12.89 12.48
N LEU A 301 18.65 12.49 11.38
CA LEU A 301 18.48 11.08 11.03
C LEU A 301 19.84 10.37 10.85
N ARG A 302 20.82 11.04 10.25
CA ARG A 302 22.19 10.50 10.14
C ARG A 302 22.98 10.67 11.43
N LYS A 303 22.85 11.84 12.08
CA LYS A 303 23.68 12.20 13.24
C LYS A 303 23.30 11.42 14.50
N LYS A 304 22.00 11.28 14.76
CA LYS A 304 21.43 10.67 15.97
C LYS A 304 20.83 9.30 15.68
N GLY A 305 20.14 9.16 14.54
CA GLY A 305 19.24 8.03 14.29
C GLY A 305 17.95 8.14 15.07
N ILE A 306 17.03 7.22 14.83
CA ILE A 306 15.72 7.10 15.48
C ILE A 306 15.84 6.02 16.56
N GLU A 307 15.64 6.38 17.82
CA GLU A 307 15.72 5.42 18.92
C GLU A 307 14.52 4.45 18.91
N PRO A 308 14.67 3.20 19.39
CA PRO A 308 13.54 2.30 19.62
C PRO A 308 12.48 2.97 20.49
N GLY A 309 11.21 2.90 20.09
CA GLY A 309 10.10 3.48 20.84
C GLY A 309 9.81 4.97 20.56
N ASP A 310 10.68 5.67 19.83
CA ASP A 310 10.42 7.07 19.44
C ASP A 310 9.36 7.11 18.34
N SER A 311 8.16 7.58 18.68
CA SER A 311 7.01 7.62 17.77
C SER A 311 6.89 8.92 16.96
N HIS A 312 7.76 9.92 17.20
CA HIS A 312 7.62 11.28 16.65
C HIS A 312 8.97 11.91 16.24
N PHE A 313 9.94 11.10 15.84
CA PHE A 313 11.21 11.63 15.33
C PHE A 313 10.96 12.47 14.07
N THR A 314 11.50 13.69 14.02
CA THR A 314 11.17 14.64 12.95
C THR A 314 12.45 15.15 12.27
N ILE A 315 12.42 15.23 10.94
CA ILE A 315 13.43 15.95 10.16
C ILE A 315 12.78 17.07 9.36
N HIS A 316 13.55 18.13 9.14
CA HIS A 316 13.13 19.29 8.37
C HIS A 316 14.04 19.50 7.16
N GLY A 317 13.47 20.02 6.08
CA GLY A 317 14.18 20.50 4.91
C GLY A 317 13.80 21.93 4.59
N THR A 318 14.68 22.62 3.88
CA THR A 318 14.41 23.97 3.39
C THR A 318 15.03 24.13 2.01
N TRP A 319 14.31 24.75 1.10
CA TRP A 319 14.79 25.16 -0.21
C TRP A 319 14.35 26.60 -0.48
N GLU A 320 15.32 27.49 -0.67
CA GLU A 320 15.08 28.87 -1.10
C GLU A 320 15.01 28.93 -2.62
N VAL A 321 13.96 29.55 -3.13
CA VAL A 321 13.68 29.64 -4.56
C VAL A 321 14.62 30.66 -5.23
N PRO A 322 15.51 30.23 -6.14
CA PRO A 322 16.63 31.05 -6.62
C PRO A 322 16.24 32.14 -7.63
N PHE A 323 15.16 31.92 -8.37
CA PHE A 323 14.53 32.79 -9.36
C PHE A 323 13.07 32.36 -9.51
N ASP A 324 12.26 33.10 -10.25
CA ASP A 324 10.86 32.73 -10.45
C ASP A 324 10.75 31.37 -11.15
N VAL A 325 10.02 30.44 -10.53
CA VAL A 325 9.83 29.08 -11.03
C VAL A 325 8.36 28.73 -11.13
N ASP A 326 8.03 27.85 -12.07
CA ASP A 326 6.77 27.12 -12.10
C ASP A 326 7.04 25.68 -11.65
N VAL A 327 6.51 25.29 -10.48
CA VAL A 327 6.61 23.91 -9.97
C VAL A 327 5.60 23.04 -10.70
N VAL A 328 6.10 22.03 -11.40
CA VAL A 328 5.31 21.18 -12.30
C VAL A 328 4.86 19.90 -11.59
N SER A 329 5.71 19.33 -10.74
CA SER A 329 5.37 18.15 -9.95
C SER A 329 6.09 18.11 -8.62
N ILE A 330 5.53 17.34 -7.70
CA ILE A 330 6.04 17.13 -6.35
C ILE A 330 5.85 15.66 -5.96
N GLY A 331 6.73 15.13 -5.11
CA GLY A 331 6.61 13.76 -4.63
C GLY A 331 7.44 13.53 -3.39
N GLY A 332 7.00 12.60 -2.56
CA GLY A 332 7.67 12.21 -1.33
C GLY A 332 8.45 10.91 -1.49
N HIS A 333 9.53 10.77 -0.73
CA HIS A 333 10.22 9.50 -0.55
C HIS A 333 10.69 9.41 0.91
N ALA A 334 10.48 8.25 1.53
CA ALA A 334 11.00 7.83 2.83
C ALA A 334 10.84 6.31 2.98
N HIS A 335 11.39 5.66 4.01
CA HIS A 335 11.21 4.22 4.22
C HIS A 335 10.04 3.90 5.18
N TYR A 336 10.10 2.73 5.82
CA TYR A 336 8.99 2.10 6.54
C TYR A 336 8.51 2.85 7.80
N LEU A 337 9.40 3.57 8.49
CA LEU A 337 9.09 4.27 9.73
C LEU A 337 8.46 5.64 9.48
N CYS A 338 8.64 6.24 8.30
CA CYS A 338 7.99 7.50 7.98
C CYS A 338 6.46 7.35 8.07
N LYS A 339 5.82 8.34 8.68
CA LYS A 339 4.37 8.37 8.93
C LYS A 339 3.70 9.52 8.21
N THR A 340 4.33 10.69 8.22
CA THR A 340 3.77 11.89 7.56
C THR A 340 4.86 12.69 6.89
N MET A 341 4.48 13.44 5.87
CA MET A 341 5.35 14.39 5.19
C MET A 341 4.56 15.59 4.69
N LYS A 342 5.10 16.79 4.86
CA LYS A 342 4.43 18.06 4.49
C LYS A 342 5.41 19.03 3.84
N ALA A 343 4.94 19.78 2.86
CA ALA A 343 5.64 20.87 2.20
C ALA A 343 4.75 22.11 2.09
N VAL A 344 5.25 23.23 2.60
CA VAL A 344 4.64 24.56 2.46
C VAL A 344 5.65 25.52 1.83
N ALA A 345 5.17 26.50 1.08
CA ALA A 345 6.00 27.61 0.60
C ALA A 345 5.59 28.90 1.31
N GLU A 346 6.56 29.54 1.95
CA GLU A 346 6.44 30.89 2.49
C GLU A 346 6.86 31.88 1.40
N LEU A 347 5.93 32.70 0.92
CA LEU A 347 6.18 33.70 -0.12
C LEU A 347 6.89 34.94 0.46
N PRO A 348 7.57 35.76 -0.36
CA PRO A 348 8.22 36.99 0.11
C PRO A 348 7.28 38.01 0.78
N ASP A 349 5.97 37.95 0.49
CA ASP A 349 4.94 38.78 1.11
C ASP A 349 4.42 38.20 2.46
N GLY A 350 4.97 37.08 2.91
CA GLY A 350 4.59 36.38 4.14
C GLY A 350 3.40 35.42 3.97
N LYS A 351 2.80 35.32 2.77
CA LYS A 351 1.71 34.38 2.53
C LYS A 351 2.24 32.95 2.46
N GLU A 352 1.56 32.02 3.12
CA GLU A 352 1.87 30.59 3.04
C GLU A 352 1.03 29.90 1.96
N LEU A 353 1.66 29.05 1.16
CA LEU A 353 1.02 28.16 0.19
C LEU A 353 1.22 26.70 0.59
N LYS A 354 0.13 25.94 0.62
CA LYS A 354 0.14 24.48 0.83
C LYS A 354 0.51 23.77 -0.47
N LEU A 355 1.71 23.21 -0.54
CA LEU A 355 2.20 22.55 -1.75
C LEU A 355 1.83 21.07 -1.80
N PHE A 356 2.06 20.35 -0.69
CA PHE A 356 1.94 18.89 -0.63
C PHE A 356 1.87 18.40 0.80
N ALA A 357 1.06 17.38 1.06
CA ALA A 357 1.09 16.65 2.32
C ALA A 357 0.69 15.19 2.08
N ILE A 358 1.24 14.28 2.89
CA ILE A 358 0.77 12.90 3.05
C ILE A 358 0.63 12.69 4.56
N ASP A 359 -0.58 12.38 5.00
CA ASP A 359 -0.92 12.20 6.42
C ASP A 359 -0.82 10.72 6.89
N ASP A 360 -0.74 9.76 5.96
CA ASP A 360 -0.45 8.35 6.23
C ASP A 360 0.49 7.82 5.13
N TRP A 361 1.80 8.00 5.33
CA TRP A 361 2.82 7.51 4.42
C TRP A 361 2.82 5.98 4.40
N ASP A 362 2.92 5.43 3.19
CA ASP A 362 3.09 4.01 2.96
C ASP A 362 4.25 3.82 1.97
N PHE A 363 5.30 3.13 2.42
CA PHE A 363 6.47 2.83 1.59
C PHE A 363 6.10 2.09 0.29
N ASN A 364 4.96 1.39 0.28
CA ASN A 364 4.51 0.68 -0.90
C ASN A 364 3.93 1.60 -1.99
N TRP A 365 3.55 2.84 -1.64
CA TRP A 365 2.89 3.80 -2.52
C TRP A 365 3.73 5.06 -2.75
N GLN A 366 4.79 4.93 -3.54
CA GLN A 366 5.72 6.02 -3.84
C GLN A 366 5.34 6.73 -5.14
N GLY A 367 4.54 7.79 -5.04
CA GLY A 367 4.07 8.56 -6.18
C GLY A 367 4.84 9.85 -6.43
N ARG A 368 4.88 10.27 -7.70
CA ARG A 368 5.11 11.66 -8.11
C ARG A 368 3.82 12.22 -8.69
N TYR A 369 3.44 13.41 -8.26
CA TYR A 369 2.16 14.02 -8.56
C TYR A 369 2.37 15.29 -9.39
N ASN A 370 1.84 15.29 -10.60
CA ASN A 370 1.84 16.47 -11.45
C ASN A 370 0.71 17.40 -11.01
N TYR A 371 1.00 18.69 -10.87
CA TYR A 371 -0.05 19.66 -10.65
C TYR A 371 -0.94 19.79 -11.89
N ALA A 372 -2.24 19.98 -11.70
CA ALA A 372 -3.17 20.30 -12.78
C ALA A 372 -2.76 21.60 -13.46
N GLU A 373 -2.38 22.59 -12.66
CA GLU A 373 -1.77 23.85 -13.09
C GLU A 373 -0.45 24.04 -12.33
N PRO A 374 0.68 24.33 -13.00
CA PRO A 374 1.94 24.56 -12.32
C PRO A 374 1.85 25.64 -11.25
N VAL A 375 2.49 25.43 -10.11
CA VAL A 375 2.48 26.37 -8.99
C VAL A 375 3.62 27.38 -9.15
N ARG A 376 3.27 28.66 -9.36
CA ARG A 376 4.25 29.76 -9.42
C ARG A 376 4.83 30.03 -8.04
N LEU A 377 6.16 29.96 -7.93
CA LEU A 377 6.90 30.45 -6.77
C LEU A 377 7.85 31.59 -7.21
N PRO A 378 7.74 32.79 -6.63
CA PRO A 378 8.66 33.88 -6.92
C PRO A 378 10.03 33.63 -6.27
N LYS A 379 11.06 34.28 -6.80
CA LYS A 379 12.38 34.36 -6.19
C LYS A 379 12.29 34.75 -4.71
N GLY A 380 13.05 34.06 -3.86
CA GLY A 380 13.10 34.31 -2.42
C GLY A 380 11.96 33.67 -1.63
N ALA A 381 10.99 33.02 -2.28
CA ALA A 381 10.09 32.12 -1.57
C ALA A 381 10.87 30.98 -0.91
N VAL A 382 10.41 30.51 0.25
CA VAL A 382 11.08 29.47 1.02
C VAL A 382 10.17 28.25 1.14
N VAL A 383 10.54 27.16 0.50
CA VAL A 383 9.86 25.87 0.64
C VAL A 383 10.38 25.18 1.90
N ARG A 384 9.50 24.92 2.86
CA ARG A 384 9.79 24.21 4.11
C ARG A 384 9.16 22.83 4.06
N THR A 385 9.94 21.80 4.40
CA THR A 385 9.46 20.43 4.45
C THR A 385 9.63 19.84 5.84
N THR A 386 8.70 18.97 6.23
CA THR A 386 8.72 18.25 7.51
C THR A 386 8.35 16.80 7.25
N LEU A 387 9.15 15.88 7.76
CA LEU A 387 8.87 14.44 7.73
C LEU A 387 8.91 13.92 9.17
N VAL A 388 7.93 13.10 9.54
CA VAL A 388 7.77 12.52 10.89
C VAL A 388 7.82 11.01 10.80
N TYR A 389 8.59 10.39 11.68
CA TYR A 389 8.85 8.94 11.73
C TYR A 389 8.38 8.35 13.07
N ASP A 390 7.94 7.10 13.03
CA ASP A 390 7.41 6.34 14.15
C ASP A 390 8.13 4.98 14.29
N ASN A 391 9.12 4.91 15.17
CA ASN A 391 9.87 3.68 15.50
C ASN A 391 9.34 2.99 16.77
N SER A 392 8.04 3.15 17.07
CA SER A 392 7.40 2.44 18.16
C SER A 392 7.00 1.01 17.77
N ALA A 393 6.73 0.17 18.78
CA ALA A 393 6.19 -1.17 18.57
C ALA A 393 4.73 -1.14 18.08
N ASP A 394 4.04 -0.02 18.30
CA ASP A 394 2.66 0.19 17.85
C ASP A 394 2.58 0.57 16.37
N ASN A 395 3.70 0.95 15.73
CA ASN A 395 3.72 1.17 14.29
C ASN A 395 3.64 -0.17 13.55
N PRO A 396 2.52 -0.50 12.87
CA PRO A 396 2.39 -1.77 12.16
C PRO A 396 3.33 -1.88 10.95
N ARG A 397 3.90 -0.77 10.49
CA ARG A 397 4.90 -0.73 9.40
C ARG A 397 6.33 -0.83 9.92
N ASN A 398 6.56 -0.90 11.24
CA ASN A 398 7.91 -1.11 11.75
C ASN A 398 8.43 -2.49 11.29
N PRO A 399 9.53 -2.55 10.52
CA PRO A 399 10.04 -3.80 9.99
C PRO A 399 10.81 -4.62 11.06
N SER A 400 10.94 -4.10 12.28
CA SER A 400 11.63 -4.75 13.40
C SER A 400 10.70 -4.93 14.60
N ASP A 401 10.71 -6.14 15.17
CA ASP A 401 10.04 -6.46 16.42
C ASP A 401 10.97 -7.32 17.32
N PRO A 402 11.40 -6.81 18.50
CA PRO A 402 11.12 -5.47 19.01
C PRO A 402 11.78 -4.37 18.15
N PRO A 403 11.31 -3.11 18.21
CA PRO A 403 11.94 -2.00 17.50
C PRO A 403 13.44 -1.89 17.79
N VAL A 404 14.22 -1.58 16.77
CA VAL A 404 15.67 -1.38 16.86
C VAL A 404 16.04 0.05 16.49
N LYS A 405 17.24 0.49 16.87
CA LYS A 405 17.70 1.83 16.49
C LYS A 405 17.93 1.88 14.99
N VAL A 406 17.26 2.81 14.30
CA VAL A 406 17.37 2.99 12.84
C VAL A 406 18.20 4.25 12.54
N ARG A 407 19.00 4.21 11.47
CA ARG A 407 19.85 5.34 11.05
C ARG A 407 19.62 5.67 9.58
N TRP A 408 20.19 6.80 9.14
CA TRP A 408 20.22 7.12 7.73
C TRP A 408 20.93 6.02 6.91
N GLY A 409 20.30 5.54 5.85
CA GLY A 409 20.88 4.56 4.94
C GLY A 409 20.04 4.35 3.68
N GLU A 410 20.62 3.65 2.70
CA GLU A 410 19.98 3.39 1.41
C GLU A 410 19.14 2.10 1.42
N GLY A 411 19.32 1.22 2.41
CA GLY A 411 18.55 0.00 2.54
C GLY A 411 17.15 0.27 3.10
N SER A 412 16.16 -0.54 2.71
CA SER A 412 14.77 -0.37 3.17
C SER A 412 14.60 -0.54 4.70
N LEU A 413 15.51 -1.25 5.37
CA LEU A 413 15.54 -1.39 6.84
C LEU A 413 16.26 -0.23 7.54
N ASP A 414 17.01 0.58 6.80
CA ASP A 414 17.48 1.90 7.26
C ASP A 414 16.36 2.92 7.03
N GLU A 415 16.61 4.20 7.32
CA GLU A 415 15.69 5.28 6.96
C GLU A 415 16.34 6.34 6.08
N MET A 416 15.51 7.02 5.30
CA MET A 416 15.87 8.26 4.63
C MET A 416 14.61 9.07 4.38
N GLY A 417 14.73 10.29 3.88
CA GLY A 417 13.54 10.96 3.39
C GLY A 417 13.71 12.34 2.83
N SER A 418 12.90 12.67 1.83
CA SER A 418 12.79 14.01 1.25
C SER A 418 11.51 14.19 0.46
N ILE A 419 11.14 15.45 0.26
CA ILE A 419 10.13 15.84 -0.72
C ILE A 419 10.87 16.44 -1.92
N GLY A 420 10.73 15.81 -3.07
CA GLY A 420 11.32 16.24 -4.34
C GLY A 420 10.36 17.11 -5.14
N LEU A 421 10.85 18.19 -5.70
CA LEU A 421 10.10 19.10 -6.58
C LEU A 421 10.74 19.09 -7.98
N ALA A 422 9.92 19.00 -9.02
CA ALA A 422 10.32 19.28 -10.39
C ALA A 422 9.72 20.62 -10.83
N PHE A 423 10.55 21.47 -11.43
CA PHE A 423 10.17 22.83 -11.78
C PHE A 423 10.83 23.28 -13.08
N VAL A 424 10.31 24.35 -13.66
CA VAL A 424 10.91 25.07 -14.79
C VAL A 424 11.16 26.52 -14.42
N ALA A 425 12.19 27.13 -14.99
CA ALA A 425 12.36 28.57 -14.87
C ALA A 425 11.22 29.29 -15.59
N VAL A 426 10.72 30.39 -15.00
CA VAL A 426 9.81 31.29 -15.72
C VAL A 426 10.55 31.89 -16.92
N ASN A 427 11.80 32.32 -16.71
CA ASN A 427 12.73 32.79 -17.72
C ASN A 427 13.96 31.86 -17.84
N GLU A 428 14.15 31.22 -18.99
CA GLU A 428 15.27 30.29 -19.25
C GLU A 428 16.65 30.93 -19.10
N ALA A 429 16.78 32.24 -19.30
CA ALA A 429 18.07 32.94 -19.14
C ALA A 429 18.60 32.87 -17.69
N ASP A 430 17.72 32.74 -16.70
CA ASP A 430 18.11 32.66 -15.29
C ASP A 430 18.92 31.39 -14.99
N LEU A 431 18.75 30.34 -15.80
CA LEU A 431 19.47 29.08 -15.65
C LEU A 431 20.98 29.22 -15.88
N ALA A 432 21.44 30.25 -16.59
CA ALA A 432 22.87 30.51 -16.75
C ALA A 432 23.57 30.77 -15.40
N SER A 433 22.82 31.20 -14.39
CA SER A 433 23.32 31.47 -13.03
C SER A 433 23.01 30.35 -12.02
N TYR A 434 22.21 29.36 -12.41
CA TYR A 434 21.78 28.28 -11.51
C TYR A 434 22.94 27.31 -11.22
N LYS A 435 23.28 27.18 -9.94
CA LYS A 435 24.30 26.23 -9.44
C LYS A 435 23.71 25.17 -8.51
N GLY A 436 22.38 25.07 -8.46
CA GLY A 436 21.70 24.13 -7.59
C GLY A 436 21.81 22.69 -8.08
N PRO A 437 21.46 21.73 -7.21
CA PRO A 437 21.44 20.32 -7.57
C PRO A 437 20.42 20.08 -8.70
N ALA A 438 20.75 19.16 -9.62
CA ALA A 438 19.85 18.69 -10.67
C ALA A 438 19.53 17.22 -10.39
N ILE A 439 18.57 16.99 -9.50
CA ILE A 439 18.25 15.63 -8.99
C ILE A 439 17.29 14.90 -9.94
N PHE A 440 16.52 15.65 -10.75
CA PHE A 440 15.62 15.10 -11.77
C PHE A 440 15.80 15.89 -13.06
N GLY A 441 16.38 15.27 -14.08
CA GLY A 441 16.55 15.87 -15.41
C GLY A 441 17.72 16.85 -15.55
N GLY A 442 18.54 16.59 -16.58
CA GLY A 442 19.08 17.60 -17.50
C GLY A 442 19.87 18.81 -16.98
N GLY A 443 20.48 18.79 -15.80
CA GLY A 443 21.42 19.83 -15.39
C GLY A 443 22.88 19.39 -15.57
N ASP A 444 23.52 19.83 -16.64
CA ASP A 444 24.97 19.98 -16.92
C ASP A 444 26.01 19.21 -16.05
N GLN A 445 25.78 17.93 -15.74
CA GLN A 445 26.72 17.07 -15.01
C GLN A 445 27.61 16.22 -15.93
N VAL A 446 27.63 16.50 -17.25
CA VAL A 446 28.56 15.84 -18.19
C VAL A 446 30.02 16.26 -17.93
N GLY A 447 30.28 17.28 -17.10
CA GLY A 447 31.60 17.92 -17.03
C GLY A 447 32.60 17.53 -15.94
N ARG A 448 32.22 16.98 -14.76
CA ARG A 448 33.13 17.14 -13.59
C ARG A 448 33.32 16.04 -12.53
N LEU A 449 32.88 14.80 -12.74
CA LEU A 449 33.09 13.72 -11.74
C LEU A 449 33.94 12.52 -12.21
N GLY A 450 34.67 12.67 -13.30
CA GLY A 450 35.77 11.77 -13.65
C GLY A 450 37.06 12.14 -12.92
N ARG A 451 37.19 11.85 -11.62
CA ARG A 451 38.50 11.65 -10.96
C ARG A 451 38.40 11.09 -9.52
N ARG A 452 38.78 9.81 -9.43
CA ARG A 452 39.43 9.09 -8.30
C ARG A 452 38.64 8.84 -7.01
N ALA A 453 38.33 7.57 -6.78
CA ALA A 453 38.56 6.91 -5.49
C ALA A 453 38.71 5.39 -5.70
N GLY A 454 39.86 4.83 -5.33
CA GLY A 454 40.11 3.39 -5.23
C GLY A 454 39.70 2.84 -3.86
N PRO A 455 39.60 1.50 -3.71
CA PRO A 455 38.91 0.87 -2.58
C PRO A 455 39.85 0.59 -1.40
N ALA A 456 39.31 0.61 -0.18
CA ALA A 456 39.95 0.00 0.97
C ALA A 456 38.93 -0.84 1.76
N ALA A 457 39.29 -2.10 1.93
CA ALA A 457 38.59 -3.14 2.67
C ALA A 457 38.82 -3.04 4.19
N GLY A 458 37.99 -3.72 4.98
CA GLY A 458 38.30 -4.03 6.38
C GLY A 458 37.12 -4.57 7.18
N ALA A 459 37.15 -5.86 7.47
CA ALA A 459 36.15 -6.62 8.22
C ALA A 459 36.45 -6.70 9.73
N GLY A 460 35.41 -7.03 10.52
CA GLY A 460 35.52 -7.94 11.67
C GLY A 460 35.36 -7.34 13.08
N ALA A 461 34.33 -7.80 13.81
CA ALA A 461 34.48 -8.73 14.96
C ALA A 461 33.25 -8.70 15.90
N ALA A 462 32.84 -9.90 16.31
CA ALA A 462 31.75 -10.22 17.23
C ALA A 462 32.18 -10.21 18.70
N ALA A 463 31.24 -10.02 19.65
CA ALA A 463 31.04 -10.89 20.83
C ALA A 463 30.05 -10.35 21.91
N ARG A 464 29.07 -11.21 22.25
CA ARG A 464 28.59 -11.65 23.60
C ARG A 464 27.59 -10.83 24.46
N ARG A 465 26.38 -11.42 24.55
CA ARG A 465 25.54 -11.85 25.71
C ARG A 465 25.40 -10.97 26.98
N GLY A 466 24.13 -10.71 27.34
CA GLY A 466 23.64 -10.56 28.72
C GLY A 466 22.16 -10.14 28.76
N GLY A 467 21.26 -10.92 29.36
CA GLY A 467 19.80 -10.74 29.29
C GLY A 467 19.14 -10.12 30.53
N GLN A 468 17.85 -9.74 30.39
CA GLN A 468 16.72 -9.93 31.34
C GLN A 468 15.56 -8.96 31.06
N GLY A 469 14.32 -9.49 31.09
CA GLY A 469 13.18 -8.84 31.77
C GLY A 469 12.15 -8.09 30.91
N LEU A 470 11.01 -8.74 30.67
CA LEU A 470 9.76 -8.17 30.15
C LEU A 470 9.03 -7.43 31.31
N PHE A 471 8.70 -6.15 31.12
CA PHE A 471 7.99 -5.23 32.05
C PHE A 471 8.81 -4.66 33.22
N GLY A 472 9.22 -3.39 33.08
CA GLY A 472 9.63 -2.55 34.20
C GLY A 472 8.46 -2.35 35.16
N GLY A 473 8.49 -3.09 36.28
CA GLY A 473 7.43 -3.20 37.26
C GLY A 473 6.86 -1.86 37.74
N ARG A 474 5.56 -1.63 37.48
CA ARG A 474 4.78 -0.60 38.15
C ARG A 474 3.94 -1.20 39.27
N ASP A 475 3.86 -0.46 40.36
CA ASP A 475 3.19 -0.79 41.61
C ASP A 475 1.66 -0.57 41.50
N PRO A 476 0.79 -1.55 41.88
CA PRO A 476 -0.67 -1.43 41.87
C PRO A 476 -1.23 -0.20 42.58
N ALA A 477 -0.55 0.32 43.61
CA ALA A 477 -0.97 1.52 44.31
C ALA A 477 -0.98 2.78 43.41
N GLN A 478 -0.13 2.83 42.38
CA GLN A 478 -0.05 3.97 41.46
C GLN A 478 -1.18 4.01 40.43
N VAL A 479 -1.84 2.87 40.15
CA VAL A 479 -2.97 2.80 39.22
C VAL A 479 -4.26 3.25 39.89
N LEU A 480 -4.45 2.92 41.17
CA LEU A 480 -5.61 3.36 41.96
C LEU A 480 -5.57 4.87 42.24
N MET A 481 -4.39 5.46 42.43
CA MET A 481 -4.23 6.92 42.53
C MET A 481 -4.63 7.67 41.26
N LEU A 482 -4.53 7.04 40.08
CA LEU A 482 -4.97 7.63 38.81
C LEU A 482 -6.49 7.61 38.67
N PHE A 483 -7.17 6.62 39.27
CA PHE A 483 -8.63 6.53 39.29
C PHE A 483 -9.23 7.64 40.16
N ASP A 484 -8.75 7.78 41.40
CA ASP A 484 -9.21 8.81 42.33
C ASP A 484 -8.90 10.25 41.83
N ALA A 485 -7.97 10.41 40.89
CA ALA A 485 -7.63 11.69 40.26
C ALA A 485 -8.51 12.04 39.04
N LEU A 486 -9.22 11.06 38.47
CA LEU A 486 -10.10 11.22 37.31
C LEU A 486 -11.58 11.24 37.70
N ASP A 487 -11.92 10.70 38.88
CA ASP A 487 -13.26 10.73 39.48
C ASP A 487 -13.51 12.11 40.13
N ALA A 488 -13.79 13.08 39.28
CA ALA A 488 -13.88 14.49 39.66
C ALA A 488 -15.12 14.79 40.53
N ASP A 489 -16.21 14.03 40.35
CA ASP A 489 -17.46 14.19 41.12
C ASP A 489 -17.54 13.27 42.36
N ARG A 490 -16.59 12.35 42.53
CA ARG A 490 -16.43 11.41 43.66
C ARG A 490 -17.61 10.48 43.84
N ASP A 491 -18.26 10.09 42.75
CA ASP A 491 -19.36 9.13 42.78
C ASP A 491 -18.89 7.66 42.71
N GLY A 492 -17.58 7.43 42.56
CA GLY A 492 -16.97 6.11 42.47
C GLY A 492 -17.07 5.47 41.07
N LYS A 493 -17.43 6.25 40.05
CA LYS A 493 -17.61 5.84 38.66
C LYS A 493 -16.89 6.81 37.73
N LEU A 494 -16.39 6.32 36.59
CA LEU A 494 -15.83 7.18 35.55
C LEU A 494 -16.70 7.09 34.29
N LYS A 495 -17.26 8.23 33.85
CA LYS A 495 -18.08 8.34 32.64
C LYS A 495 -17.25 8.83 31.45
N GLY A 496 -17.73 8.55 30.24
CA GLY A 496 -16.93 8.66 29.00
C GLY A 496 -16.32 10.03 28.70
N ASP A 497 -16.84 11.12 29.27
CA ASP A 497 -16.34 12.49 29.17
C ASP A 497 -15.25 12.85 30.20
N GLU A 498 -15.16 12.12 31.32
CA GLU A 498 -14.14 12.31 32.38
C GLU A 498 -12.83 11.55 32.06
N ILE A 499 -12.87 10.66 31.07
CA ILE A 499 -11.75 9.80 30.68
C ILE A 499 -11.04 10.38 29.43
N PRO A 500 -9.75 10.72 29.51
CA PRO A 500 -8.98 11.19 28.36
C PRO A 500 -9.03 10.21 27.19
N ALA A 501 -9.18 10.71 25.96
CA ALA A 501 -9.39 9.90 24.74
C ALA A 501 -8.39 8.73 24.56
N ARG A 502 -7.15 8.90 25.02
CA ARG A 502 -6.08 7.87 25.00
C ARG A 502 -6.38 6.63 25.86
N LEU A 503 -7.26 6.73 26.86
CA LEU A 503 -7.61 5.66 27.80
C LEU A 503 -8.99 5.04 27.52
N ARG A 504 -9.77 5.59 26.57
CA ARG A 504 -11.11 5.07 26.21
C ARG A 504 -11.07 3.65 25.64
N LEU A 505 -9.96 3.26 25.01
CA LEU A 505 -9.73 1.88 24.55
C LEU A 505 -9.54 0.89 25.72
N LEU A 506 -9.05 1.36 26.87
CA LEU A 506 -8.93 0.54 28.08
C LEU A 506 -10.31 0.27 28.71
N MET A 507 -11.25 1.22 28.57
CA MET A 507 -12.62 1.11 29.09
C MET A 507 -13.37 -0.06 28.46
N ILE A 508 -13.24 -0.27 27.15
CA ILE A 508 -13.85 -1.40 26.42
C ILE A 508 -13.37 -2.76 26.94
N ARG A 509 -12.19 -2.82 27.57
CA ARG A 509 -11.62 -4.06 28.13
C ARG A 509 -11.96 -4.30 29.59
N ILE A 510 -12.29 -3.26 30.36
CA ILE A 510 -12.45 -3.32 31.82
C ILE A 510 -13.93 -3.23 32.22
N ASP A 511 -14.74 -2.49 31.46
CA ASP A 511 -16.20 -2.45 31.57
C ASP A 511 -16.76 -3.84 31.24
N ALA A 512 -16.97 -4.63 32.30
CA ALA A 512 -17.25 -6.04 32.19
C ALA A 512 -18.73 -6.29 31.88
N ASN A 513 -19.60 -5.34 32.23
CA ASN A 513 -21.03 -5.40 31.98
C ASN A 513 -21.47 -4.65 30.70
N ARG A 514 -20.57 -3.88 30.08
CA ARG A 514 -20.75 -3.10 28.85
C ARG A 514 -21.82 -2.03 28.94
N ASP A 515 -21.97 -1.43 30.12
CA ASP A 515 -22.93 -0.33 30.32
C ASP A 515 -22.34 1.06 30.01
N GLY A 516 -21.05 1.12 29.67
CA GLY A 516 -20.36 2.35 29.29
C GLY A 516 -19.88 3.19 30.47
N VAL A 517 -19.94 2.66 31.71
CA VAL A 517 -19.50 3.32 32.94
C VAL A 517 -18.51 2.42 33.68
N LEU A 518 -17.33 2.94 34.01
CA LEU A 518 -16.29 2.13 34.64
C LEU A 518 -16.38 2.24 36.17
N GLU A 519 -16.88 1.20 36.82
CA GLU A 519 -17.03 1.19 38.28
C GLU A 519 -15.74 0.75 39.00
N ARG A 520 -15.50 1.29 40.20
CA ARG A 520 -14.33 0.94 41.03
C ARG A 520 -14.15 -0.57 41.22
N ALA A 521 -15.25 -1.30 41.38
CA ALA A 521 -15.25 -2.75 41.54
C ALA A 521 -14.78 -3.50 40.28
N GLU A 522 -15.04 -2.96 39.08
CA GLU A 522 -14.59 -3.54 37.81
C GLU A 522 -13.09 -3.32 37.61
N LEU A 523 -12.59 -2.14 38.00
CA LEU A 523 -11.16 -1.83 37.97
C LEU A 523 -10.37 -2.68 38.98
N GLU A 524 -10.88 -2.85 40.19
CA GLU A 524 -10.29 -3.73 41.20
C GLU A 524 -10.26 -5.20 40.72
N LYS A 525 -11.30 -5.64 40.00
CA LYS A 525 -11.37 -6.99 39.40
C LYS A 525 -10.40 -7.17 38.22
N ALA A 526 -10.19 -6.14 37.40
CA ALA A 526 -9.20 -6.13 36.33
C ALA A 526 -7.75 -6.13 36.87
N LEU A 527 -7.50 -5.45 37.99
CA LEU A 527 -6.20 -5.43 38.67
C LEU A 527 -5.90 -6.71 39.45
N ALA A 528 -6.93 -7.33 40.05
CA ALA A 528 -6.82 -8.65 40.65
C ALA A 528 -6.62 -9.77 39.60
N GLY A 529 -7.20 -9.60 38.40
CA GLY A 529 -7.05 -10.52 37.26
C GLY A 529 -5.67 -10.55 36.60
N ALA A 530 -4.75 -9.65 36.95
CA ALA A 530 -3.38 -9.64 36.43
C ALA A 530 -2.41 -10.57 37.18
N ARG A 531 -2.86 -11.25 38.26
CA ARG A 531 -2.04 -12.19 39.03
C ARG A 531 -2.48 -13.65 38.96
N ASP A 532 -3.59 -13.95 38.30
CA ASP A 532 -4.00 -15.32 38.04
C ASP A 532 -4.20 -15.54 36.54
N ALA A 533 -3.38 -16.43 35.99
CA ALA A 533 -3.65 -17.08 34.73
C ALA A 533 -5.00 -17.82 34.84
N GLY A 534 -6.08 -17.19 34.34
CA GLY A 534 -7.41 -17.77 34.19
C GLY A 534 -7.61 -18.39 32.80
N PRO A 535 -8.53 -19.36 32.65
CA PRO A 535 -8.36 -20.50 31.77
C PRO A 535 -8.56 -20.19 30.29
N ALA A 536 -8.03 -21.10 29.47
CA ALA A 536 -8.28 -21.26 28.04
C ALA A 536 -9.66 -20.71 27.63
N GLY A 537 -9.67 -19.83 26.64
CA GLY A 537 -10.91 -19.48 25.93
C GLY A 537 -11.64 -20.77 25.58
N LYS A 538 -12.95 -20.82 25.89
CA LYS A 538 -13.74 -22.04 25.75
C LYS A 538 -13.43 -22.69 24.40
N PRO A 539 -13.03 -23.98 24.38
CA PRO A 539 -12.84 -24.68 23.12
C PRO A 539 -14.14 -24.58 22.31
N GLY A 540 -14.01 -24.40 21.00
CA GLY A 540 -15.14 -24.53 20.09
C GLY A 540 -15.90 -25.84 20.37
N PRO A 541 -17.21 -25.89 20.11
CA PRO A 541 -18.03 -27.05 20.46
C PRO A 541 -17.37 -28.33 19.96
N ALA A 542 -17.25 -29.31 20.87
CA ALA A 542 -16.73 -30.64 20.54
C ALA A 542 -17.48 -31.18 19.33
N ALA A 543 -16.76 -31.68 18.33
CA ALA A 543 -17.42 -32.25 17.20
C ALA A 543 -18.11 -33.56 17.59
N ASP A 544 -19.43 -33.65 17.41
CA ASP A 544 -20.10 -34.95 17.45
C ASP A 544 -19.47 -35.81 16.33
N SER A 545 -18.99 -36.99 16.69
CA SER A 545 -18.09 -37.84 15.89
C SER A 545 -18.75 -38.49 14.68
N ARG A 546 -19.95 -38.01 14.28
CA ARG A 546 -20.78 -38.55 13.20
C ARG A 546 -20.78 -37.68 11.93
N ASP A 547 -20.25 -36.46 11.99
CA ASP A 547 -20.33 -35.46 10.92
C ASP A 547 -18.96 -35.01 10.34
N ASP A 548 -17.97 -35.92 10.24
CA ASP A 548 -16.75 -35.63 9.46
C ASP A 548 -16.94 -36.08 8.01
N PRO A 549 -17.15 -35.15 7.05
CA PRO A 549 -17.37 -35.53 5.67
C PRO A 549 -16.10 -36.19 5.11
N ALA A 550 -16.26 -37.37 4.51
CA ALA A 550 -15.20 -37.93 3.67
C ALA A 550 -15.06 -37.03 2.44
N MET A 551 -13.92 -36.35 2.32
CA MET A 551 -13.64 -35.41 1.23
C MET A 551 -12.48 -35.93 0.39
N THR A 552 -12.62 -35.84 -0.91
CA THR A 552 -11.56 -36.27 -1.84
C THR A 552 -10.69 -35.08 -2.21
N ASP A 553 -9.38 -35.22 -2.09
CA ASP A 553 -8.44 -34.21 -2.56
C ASP A 553 -8.33 -34.17 -4.09
N LEU A 554 -7.64 -33.16 -4.62
CA LEU A 554 -7.46 -33.00 -6.06
C LEU A 554 -6.67 -34.15 -6.73
N ALA A 555 -5.97 -34.97 -5.94
CA ALA A 555 -5.22 -36.16 -6.38
C ALA A 555 -6.03 -37.47 -6.26
N GLY A 556 -7.25 -37.42 -5.71
CA GLY A 556 -8.13 -38.59 -5.59
C GLY A 556 -8.03 -39.32 -4.25
N HIS A 557 -7.28 -38.83 -3.27
CA HIS A 557 -7.21 -39.44 -1.94
C HIS A 557 -8.37 -38.99 -1.06
N ALA A 558 -8.97 -39.93 -0.34
CA ALA A 558 -10.00 -39.64 0.64
C ALA A 558 -9.39 -39.15 1.95
N TRP A 559 -9.93 -38.07 2.48
CA TRP A 559 -9.53 -37.44 3.73
C TRP A 559 -10.73 -37.32 4.68
N HIS A 560 -10.41 -37.38 5.97
CA HIS A 560 -11.29 -37.09 7.10
C HIS A 560 -10.74 -35.82 7.78
N PRO A 561 -11.08 -34.62 7.29
CA PRO A 561 -10.35 -33.40 7.66
C PRO A 561 -10.53 -33.05 9.14
N LEU A 562 -11.68 -33.39 9.71
CA LEU A 562 -12.02 -33.10 11.11
C LEU A 562 -11.59 -34.22 12.06
N ARG A 563 -11.04 -35.32 11.54
CA ARG A 563 -10.53 -36.43 12.34
C ARG A 563 -9.15 -36.88 11.84
N PRO A 564 -8.08 -36.49 12.55
CA PRO A 564 -6.73 -36.97 12.23
C PRO A 564 -6.68 -38.49 12.10
N ALA A 565 -5.97 -38.97 11.08
CA ALA A 565 -5.79 -40.41 10.83
C ALA A 565 -5.10 -41.09 12.02
N GLU A 566 -5.26 -42.41 12.14
CA GLU A 566 -4.60 -43.17 13.21
C GLU A 566 -3.07 -42.96 13.17
N GLY A 567 -2.49 -42.54 14.30
CA GLY A 567 -1.08 -42.14 14.41
C GLY A 567 -0.80 -40.66 14.11
N SER A 568 -1.74 -39.93 13.51
CA SER A 568 -1.66 -38.46 13.38
C SER A 568 -2.06 -37.78 14.68
N LYS A 569 -1.28 -36.78 15.07
CA LYS A 569 -1.50 -35.97 16.27
C LYS A 569 -2.37 -34.75 16.02
N ALA A 570 -2.46 -34.28 14.77
CA ALA A 570 -3.34 -33.18 14.38
C ALA A 570 -3.53 -33.12 12.87
N ASN A 571 -4.67 -32.55 12.44
CA ASN A 571 -4.85 -32.03 11.08
C ASN A 571 -4.85 -30.50 11.16
N VAL A 572 -4.21 -29.85 10.21
CA VAL A 572 -4.23 -28.40 10.04
C VAL A 572 -4.98 -28.09 8.76
N LEU A 573 -6.05 -27.33 8.86
CA LEU A 573 -6.83 -26.85 7.72
C LEU A 573 -6.45 -25.40 7.45
N VAL A 574 -6.03 -25.06 6.24
CA VAL A 574 -5.76 -23.68 5.83
C VAL A 574 -6.77 -23.27 4.78
N PHE A 575 -7.66 -22.34 5.13
CA PHE A 575 -8.74 -21.86 4.28
C PHE A 575 -8.21 -20.78 3.33
N LEU A 576 -8.38 -20.98 2.01
CA LEU A 576 -7.90 -20.07 0.97
C LEU A 576 -8.98 -19.78 -0.09
N ALA A 577 -8.86 -18.63 -0.74
CA ALA A 577 -9.57 -18.30 -1.97
C ALA A 577 -8.55 -17.94 -3.06
N LYS A 578 -8.78 -18.35 -4.31
CA LYS A 578 -7.80 -18.20 -5.41
C LYS A 578 -7.46 -16.74 -5.73
N ASP A 579 -8.41 -15.84 -5.48
CA ASP A 579 -8.34 -14.40 -5.74
C ASP A 579 -7.96 -13.60 -4.48
N CYS A 580 -7.64 -14.27 -3.36
CA CYS A 580 -7.20 -13.60 -2.15
C CYS A 580 -5.69 -13.28 -2.23
N PRO A 581 -5.30 -12.00 -2.41
CA PRO A 581 -3.88 -11.64 -2.51
C PRO A 581 -3.12 -12.00 -1.23
N VAL A 582 -3.74 -11.81 -0.05
CA VAL A 582 -3.12 -12.15 1.23
C VAL A 582 -2.84 -13.65 1.30
N GLY A 583 -3.83 -14.50 0.98
CA GLY A 583 -3.68 -15.96 0.98
C GLY A 583 -2.59 -16.44 0.04
N ASN A 584 -2.50 -15.83 -1.13
CA ASN A 584 -1.51 -16.17 -2.16
C ASN A 584 -0.08 -15.86 -1.70
N THR A 585 0.14 -14.83 -0.87
CA THR A 585 1.48 -14.57 -0.29
C THR A 585 1.92 -15.58 0.78
N TYR A 586 0.99 -16.39 1.32
CA TYR A 586 1.28 -17.39 2.35
C TYR A 586 1.53 -18.79 1.80
N THR A 587 1.34 -19.05 0.51
CA THR A 587 1.45 -20.41 -0.06
C THR A 587 2.82 -21.05 0.20
N SER A 588 3.91 -20.28 0.11
CA SER A 588 5.25 -20.74 0.44
C SER A 588 5.41 -21.10 1.92
N GLU A 589 4.86 -20.30 2.84
CA GLU A 589 4.88 -20.58 4.28
C GLU A 589 4.00 -21.78 4.63
N ILE A 590 2.84 -21.94 3.99
CA ILE A 590 1.96 -23.11 4.16
C ILE A 590 2.72 -24.39 3.77
N THR A 591 3.38 -24.40 2.61
CA THR A 591 4.20 -25.54 2.17
C THR A 591 5.38 -25.78 3.11
N ARG A 592 6.00 -24.72 3.65
CA ARG A 592 7.08 -24.83 4.64
C ARG A 592 6.60 -25.43 5.96
N ILE A 593 5.46 -24.99 6.48
CA ILE A 593 4.81 -25.56 7.67
C ILE A 593 4.51 -27.04 7.43
N ALA A 594 3.90 -27.40 6.30
CA ALA A 594 3.61 -28.79 5.98
C ALA A 594 4.87 -29.66 6.04
N ARG A 595 5.96 -29.24 5.38
CA ARG A 595 7.24 -29.96 5.40
C ARG A 595 7.86 -30.06 6.80
N ASP A 596 7.85 -28.97 7.57
CA ASP A 596 8.47 -28.93 8.90
C ASP A 596 7.73 -29.80 9.94
N TYR A 597 6.45 -30.10 9.70
CA TYR A 597 5.59 -30.86 10.61
C TYR A 597 5.17 -32.26 10.10
N GLU A 598 5.44 -32.61 8.84
CA GLU A 598 5.16 -33.93 8.26
C GLU A 598 5.76 -35.07 9.10
N GLY A 599 7.04 -34.95 9.48
CA GLY A 599 7.73 -35.93 10.34
C GLY A 599 7.28 -35.94 11.80
N LYS A 600 6.39 -35.03 12.20
CA LYS A 600 5.82 -34.95 13.57
C LYS A 600 4.39 -35.46 13.65
N HIS A 601 3.93 -36.17 12.61
CA HIS A 601 2.58 -36.73 12.50
C HIS A 601 1.50 -35.64 12.50
N VAL A 602 1.69 -34.58 11.72
CA VAL A 602 0.68 -33.55 11.48
C VAL A 602 0.42 -33.47 9.98
N ALA A 603 -0.84 -33.59 9.59
CA ALA A 603 -1.25 -33.38 8.20
C ALA A 603 -1.67 -31.93 8.00
N VAL A 604 -1.20 -31.27 6.94
CA VAL A 604 -1.63 -29.92 6.54
C VAL A 604 -2.42 -30.03 5.25
N LEU A 605 -3.65 -29.51 5.25
CA LEU A 605 -4.56 -29.52 4.11
C LEU A 605 -4.96 -28.08 3.77
N VAL A 606 -4.96 -27.74 2.49
CA VAL A 606 -5.54 -26.49 2.00
C VAL A 606 -7.00 -26.72 1.63
N VAL A 607 -7.87 -25.78 2.02
CA VAL A 607 -9.31 -25.83 1.75
C VAL A 607 -9.71 -24.62 0.93
N HIS A 608 -10.11 -24.84 -0.33
CA HIS A 608 -10.68 -23.80 -1.18
C HIS A 608 -12.13 -23.54 -0.81
N VAL A 609 -12.43 -22.32 -0.36
CA VAL A 609 -13.75 -21.95 0.17
C VAL A 609 -14.71 -21.34 -0.86
N ASP A 610 -14.21 -20.93 -2.03
CA ASP A 610 -15.04 -20.28 -3.04
C ASP A 610 -15.90 -21.33 -3.79
N PRO A 611 -17.24 -21.26 -3.73
CA PRO A 611 -18.12 -22.19 -4.43
C PRO A 611 -17.94 -22.20 -5.96
N ASP A 612 -17.52 -21.07 -6.52
CA ASP A 612 -17.30 -20.91 -7.97
C ASP A 612 -15.98 -21.55 -8.44
N VAL A 613 -15.07 -21.93 -7.53
CA VAL A 613 -13.77 -22.53 -7.89
C VAL A 613 -13.95 -23.99 -8.24
N THR A 614 -13.64 -24.35 -9.49
CA THR A 614 -13.65 -25.74 -9.97
C THR A 614 -12.44 -26.55 -9.47
N ALA A 615 -12.45 -27.87 -9.67
CA ALA A 615 -11.27 -28.70 -9.37
C ALA A 615 -10.07 -28.33 -10.27
N ASP A 616 -10.32 -27.94 -11.52
CA ASP A 616 -9.25 -27.56 -12.45
C ASP A 616 -8.69 -26.18 -12.09
N ASP A 617 -9.54 -25.21 -11.73
CA ASP A 617 -9.12 -23.92 -11.18
C ASP A 617 -8.22 -24.09 -9.95
N ALA A 618 -8.60 -24.99 -9.03
CA ALA A 618 -7.83 -25.26 -7.82
C ALA A 618 -6.48 -25.94 -8.13
N ARG A 619 -6.42 -26.83 -9.14
CA ARG A 619 -5.16 -27.43 -9.61
C ARG A 619 -4.25 -26.41 -10.28
N GLU A 620 -4.82 -25.51 -11.08
CA GLU A 620 -4.08 -24.42 -11.71
C GLU A 620 -3.50 -23.49 -10.67
N HIS A 621 -4.29 -23.07 -9.68
CA HIS A 621 -3.85 -22.26 -8.56
C HIS A 621 -2.72 -22.96 -7.76
N ALA A 622 -2.88 -24.25 -7.47
CA ALA A 622 -1.86 -25.03 -6.76
C ALA A 622 -0.53 -25.09 -7.51
N LYS A 623 -0.60 -25.32 -8.83
CA LYS A 623 0.56 -25.32 -9.72
C LYS A 623 1.21 -23.94 -9.79
N GLU A 624 0.41 -22.89 -9.92
CA GLU A 624 0.88 -21.52 -10.03
C GLU A 624 1.64 -21.06 -8.78
N TYR A 625 1.13 -21.37 -7.58
CA TYR A 625 1.70 -20.92 -6.31
C TYR A 625 2.54 -21.98 -5.58
N GLY A 626 2.85 -23.11 -6.23
CA GLY A 626 3.70 -24.16 -5.67
C GLY A 626 3.14 -24.82 -4.40
N LEU A 627 1.81 -24.94 -4.29
CA LEU A 627 1.16 -25.67 -3.20
C LEU A 627 1.33 -27.17 -3.44
N THR A 628 2.14 -27.83 -2.62
CA THR A 628 2.40 -29.28 -2.70
C THR A 628 1.67 -30.08 -1.64
N VAL A 629 0.71 -29.48 -0.95
CA VAL A 629 -0.10 -30.08 0.11
C VAL A 629 -1.42 -30.64 -0.46
N PRO A 630 -2.08 -31.60 0.21
CA PRO A 630 -3.44 -32.00 -0.14
C PRO A 630 -4.40 -30.82 -0.19
N ILE A 631 -5.21 -30.75 -1.26
CA ILE A 631 -6.15 -29.64 -1.49
C ILE A 631 -7.57 -30.19 -1.56
N LEU A 632 -8.43 -29.64 -0.73
CA LEU A 632 -9.87 -29.91 -0.67
C LEU A 632 -10.65 -28.70 -1.19
N ARG A 633 -11.87 -28.96 -1.67
CA ARG A 633 -12.84 -27.92 -2.03
C ARG A 633 -14.00 -27.99 -1.06
N ASP A 634 -14.39 -26.85 -0.49
CA ASP A 634 -15.50 -26.74 0.46
C ASP A 634 -16.58 -25.78 -0.08
N PRO A 635 -17.23 -26.10 -1.22
CA PRO A 635 -18.19 -25.21 -1.86
C PRO A 635 -19.46 -24.95 -1.03
N ASP A 636 -19.78 -25.84 -0.08
CA ASP A 636 -20.94 -25.74 0.79
C ASP A 636 -20.60 -25.18 2.19
N HIS A 637 -19.34 -24.77 2.39
CA HIS A 637 -18.78 -24.23 3.63
C HIS A 637 -18.95 -25.15 4.85
N VAL A 638 -18.89 -26.46 4.67
CA VAL A 638 -19.01 -27.46 5.75
C VAL A 638 -17.81 -27.37 6.69
N LEU A 639 -16.59 -27.34 6.14
CA LEU A 639 -15.36 -27.22 6.94
C LEU A 639 -15.22 -25.82 7.51
N VAL A 640 -15.56 -24.78 6.75
CA VAL A 640 -15.56 -23.38 7.22
C VAL A 640 -16.42 -23.21 8.47
N LYS A 641 -17.71 -23.61 8.40
CA LYS A 641 -18.65 -23.51 9.53
C LYS A 641 -18.18 -24.32 10.74
N ARG A 642 -17.56 -25.48 10.50
CA ARG A 642 -17.12 -26.38 11.57
C ARG A 642 -15.84 -25.92 12.26
N ALA A 643 -14.89 -25.39 11.49
CA ALA A 643 -13.69 -24.77 12.05
C ALA A 643 -13.99 -23.42 12.72
N GLY A 644 -15.08 -22.76 12.33
CA GLY A 644 -15.40 -21.39 12.75
C GLY A 644 -14.55 -20.36 12.00
N ALA A 645 -14.10 -20.68 10.79
CA ALA A 645 -13.35 -19.76 9.96
C ALA A 645 -14.27 -18.65 9.43
N GLU A 646 -13.78 -17.42 9.46
CA GLU A 646 -14.54 -16.21 9.08
C GLU A 646 -13.85 -15.46 7.94
N THR A 647 -12.55 -15.64 7.77
CA THR A 647 -11.70 -14.87 6.85
C THR A 647 -10.73 -15.77 6.10
N VAL A 648 -10.31 -15.39 4.90
CA VAL A 648 -9.21 -16.03 4.16
C VAL A 648 -8.02 -15.08 4.01
N PRO A 649 -6.79 -15.51 4.34
CA PRO A 649 -6.42 -16.83 4.85
C PRO A 649 -6.64 -16.97 6.36
N GLU A 650 -7.17 -18.10 6.80
CA GLU A 650 -7.28 -18.49 8.20
C GLU A 650 -6.91 -19.97 8.35
N ALA A 651 -6.30 -20.35 9.46
CA ALA A 651 -5.85 -21.70 9.72
C ALA A 651 -6.52 -22.28 10.97
N ALA A 652 -6.89 -23.55 10.92
CA ALA A 652 -7.47 -24.28 12.04
C ALA A 652 -6.64 -25.52 12.39
N VAL A 653 -6.42 -25.78 13.67
CA VAL A 653 -5.73 -26.99 14.17
C VAL A 653 -6.76 -27.92 14.80
N ILE A 654 -6.94 -29.09 14.23
CA ILE A 654 -7.87 -30.13 14.66
C ILE A 654 -7.13 -31.22 15.42
N THR A 655 -7.53 -31.49 16.66
CA THR A 655 -6.95 -32.53 17.51
C THR A 655 -7.60 -33.91 17.27
N PRO A 656 -7.01 -35.02 17.75
CA PRO A 656 -7.51 -36.38 17.45
C PRO A 656 -8.92 -36.68 17.98
N ASP A 657 -9.37 -35.93 18.98
CA ASP A 657 -10.74 -35.92 19.52
C ASP A 657 -11.73 -35.11 18.65
N GLY A 658 -11.30 -34.59 17.50
CA GLY A 658 -12.12 -33.81 16.56
C GLY A 658 -12.38 -32.37 17.01
N ARG A 659 -11.67 -31.90 18.03
CA ARG A 659 -11.81 -30.54 18.57
C ARG A 659 -10.95 -29.55 17.80
N VAL A 660 -11.48 -28.36 17.55
CA VAL A 660 -10.71 -27.22 17.03
C VAL A 660 -9.91 -26.62 18.19
N ALA A 661 -8.61 -26.89 18.23
CA ALA A 661 -7.69 -26.37 19.25
C ALA A 661 -7.22 -24.95 18.94
N TYR A 662 -7.24 -24.55 17.67
CA TYR A 662 -6.88 -23.23 17.18
C TYR A 662 -7.71 -22.89 15.94
N CYS A 663 -8.15 -21.65 15.80
CA CYS A 663 -8.66 -21.08 14.54
C CYS A 663 -8.25 -19.61 14.47
N GLY A 664 -7.40 -19.25 13.50
CA GLY A 664 -6.89 -17.89 13.41
C GLY A 664 -5.82 -17.68 12.35
N ARG A 665 -5.14 -16.54 12.42
CA ARG A 665 -4.07 -16.18 11.48
C ARG A 665 -2.93 -17.20 11.44
N ILE A 666 -2.23 -17.25 10.32
CA ILE A 666 -1.02 -18.10 10.18
C ILE A 666 0.12 -17.51 11.02
N ASP A 667 0.41 -16.24 10.80
CA ASP A 667 1.40 -15.43 11.52
C ASP A 667 0.96 -13.95 11.51
N ASP A 668 1.79 -13.04 12.01
CA ASP A 668 1.49 -11.60 12.05
C ASP A 668 2.06 -10.78 10.88
N ARG A 669 2.44 -11.42 9.78
CA ARG A 669 2.96 -10.73 8.58
C ARG A 669 1.98 -9.70 8.04
N PHE A 670 0.68 -9.91 8.21
CA PHE A 670 -0.33 -8.90 7.91
C PHE A 670 -0.95 -8.41 9.21
N GLY A 671 -0.75 -7.12 9.53
CA GLY A 671 -1.38 -6.45 10.67
C GLY A 671 -2.72 -5.80 10.32
N LYS A 672 -2.92 -5.46 9.04
CA LYS A 672 -4.15 -4.89 8.46
C LYS A 672 -4.15 -5.12 6.95
N LEU A 673 -5.33 -5.12 6.31
CA LEU A 673 -5.43 -5.16 4.86
C LEU A 673 -4.59 -4.03 4.23
N GLY A 674 -3.74 -4.40 3.26
CA GLY A 674 -2.80 -3.49 2.61
C GLY A 674 -1.56 -3.10 3.43
N ARG A 675 -1.41 -3.63 4.66
CA ARG A 675 -0.23 -3.38 5.52
C ARG A 675 0.47 -4.68 5.88
N GLN A 676 1.54 -4.95 5.14
CA GLN A 676 2.36 -6.15 5.26
C GLN A 676 3.71 -5.81 5.91
N ARG A 677 4.12 -6.63 6.87
CA ARG A 677 5.48 -6.64 7.42
C ARG A 677 6.43 -7.35 6.46
N THR A 678 7.68 -6.90 6.44
CA THR A 678 8.73 -7.59 5.67
C THR A 678 8.91 -9.03 6.15
N GLU A 679 8.89 -9.25 7.46
CA GLU A 679 8.97 -10.56 8.10
C GLU A 679 7.95 -10.63 9.25
N PRO A 680 7.33 -11.81 9.51
CA PRO A 680 6.53 -12.02 10.70
C PRO A 680 7.41 -12.04 11.96
N SER A 681 6.90 -11.51 13.06
CA SER A 681 7.52 -11.60 14.39
C SER A 681 6.83 -12.61 15.32
N ARG A 682 5.59 -12.98 15.01
CA ARG A 682 4.82 -14.02 15.72
C ARG A 682 4.37 -15.10 14.77
N HIS A 683 4.48 -16.36 15.17
CA HIS A 683 4.12 -17.52 14.35
C HIS A 683 2.96 -18.30 14.98
N ASP A 684 1.79 -17.67 15.08
CA ASP A 684 0.67 -18.17 15.89
C ASP A 684 0.21 -19.59 15.53
N LEU A 685 0.16 -19.93 14.25
CA LEU A 685 -0.18 -21.29 13.83
C LEU A 685 0.90 -22.30 14.26
N ARG A 686 2.18 -21.97 14.10
CA ARG A 686 3.28 -22.86 14.52
C ARG A 686 3.28 -23.05 16.03
N ASP A 687 3.10 -21.97 16.78
CA ASP A 687 2.98 -21.99 18.25
C ASP A 687 1.80 -22.87 18.70
N ALA A 688 0.66 -22.80 18.01
CA ALA A 688 -0.50 -23.65 18.27
C ALA A 688 -0.24 -25.13 17.97
N ILE A 689 0.39 -25.44 16.83
CA ILE A 689 0.76 -26.82 16.47
C ILE A 689 1.75 -27.39 17.51
N ASP A 690 2.78 -26.63 17.88
CA ASP A 690 3.77 -27.05 18.87
C ASP A 690 3.16 -27.24 20.27
N ALA A 691 2.18 -26.43 20.66
CA ALA A 691 1.43 -26.62 21.90
C ALA A 691 0.64 -27.94 21.88
N VAL A 692 -0.09 -28.22 20.80
CA VAL A 692 -0.84 -29.47 20.62
C VAL A 692 0.08 -30.68 20.64
N LEU A 693 1.19 -30.64 19.91
CA LEU A 693 2.17 -31.73 19.87
C LEU A 693 2.81 -32.02 21.24
N ALA A 694 2.97 -30.97 22.06
CA ALA A 694 3.47 -31.07 23.42
C ALA A 694 2.39 -31.44 24.46
N GLY A 695 1.12 -31.63 24.05
CA GLY A 695 0.00 -31.88 24.96
C GLY A 695 -0.31 -30.69 25.88
N ARG A 696 0.10 -29.48 25.50
CA ARG A 696 -0.15 -28.24 26.26
C ARG A 696 -1.39 -27.53 25.71
N PRO A 697 -2.13 -26.77 26.56
CA PRO A 697 -3.17 -25.88 26.07
C PRO A 697 -2.61 -24.84 25.10
N VAL A 698 -3.33 -24.59 24.00
CA VAL A 698 -3.02 -23.48 23.09
C VAL A 698 -3.32 -22.17 23.82
N ALA A 699 -2.32 -21.30 23.96
CA ALA A 699 -2.45 -20.07 24.75
C ALA A 699 -3.50 -19.10 24.18
N GLN A 700 -3.59 -19.00 22.86
CA GLN A 700 -4.58 -18.21 22.14
C GLN A 700 -5.30 -19.10 21.13
N ALA A 701 -6.44 -19.68 21.52
CA ALA A 701 -7.23 -20.56 20.65
C ALA A 701 -7.85 -19.83 19.44
N ARG A 702 -7.98 -18.50 19.51
CA ARG A 702 -8.44 -17.65 18.40
C ARG A 702 -7.55 -16.43 18.30
N VAL A 703 -7.04 -16.17 17.10
CA VAL A 703 -6.31 -14.94 16.78
C VAL A 703 -6.86 -14.40 15.45
N PRO A 704 -7.46 -13.20 15.42
CA PRO A 704 -8.09 -12.67 14.22
C PRO A 704 -7.14 -12.69 13.00
N ALA A 705 -7.62 -13.28 11.90
CA ALA A 705 -6.94 -13.25 10.62
C ALA A 705 -7.19 -11.93 9.89
N ILE A 706 -6.22 -11.54 9.05
CA ILE A 706 -6.32 -10.38 8.17
C ILE A 706 -6.48 -10.89 6.75
N GLY A 707 -7.56 -10.51 6.08
CA GLY A 707 -7.86 -11.03 4.75
C GLY A 707 -9.28 -10.72 4.30
N CYS A 708 -9.73 -11.42 3.26
CA CYS A 708 -11.08 -11.25 2.73
C CYS A 708 -12.08 -12.05 3.59
N PRO A 709 -13.22 -11.47 3.98
CA PRO A 709 -14.30 -12.23 4.61
C PRO A 709 -14.75 -13.38 3.69
N ILE A 710 -15.07 -14.54 4.27
CA ILE A 710 -15.66 -15.65 3.52
C ILE A 710 -17.11 -15.29 3.22
N ALA A 711 -17.48 -15.26 1.94
CA ALA A 711 -18.84 -14.96 1.50
C ALA A 711 -19.86 -15.96 2.05
N ASP A 712 -21.14 -15.56 2.14
CA ASP A 712 -22.28 -16.41 2.52
C ASP A 712 -22.30 -16.95 3.96
N MET A 713 -21.44 -16.44 4.85
CA MET A 713 -21.65 -16.56 6.29
C MET A 713 -22.70 -15.53 6.71
N GLU A 714 -23.99 -15.92 6.63
CA GLU A 714 -25.10 -15.13 7.21
C GLU A 714 -24.74 -14.73 8.65
N ARG A 715 -24.75 -13.43 8.95
CA ARG A 715 -24.73 -12.92 10.34
C ARG A 715 -26.12 -12.92 10.92
#